data_AF-A0AAE4MDN0-F1
#
_entry.id   AF-A0AAE4MDN0-F1
#
_cell.length_a   1.000
_cell.length_b   1.000
_cell.length_c   1.000
_cell.angle_alpha   90.00
_cell.angle_beta   90.00
_cell.angle_gamma   90.00
#
_symmetry.space_group_name_H-M   'P 1'
#
loop_
_entity.id
_entity.type
_entity.pdbx_description
1 polymer ?
#
loop_
_entity_poly.entity_id
_entity_poly.type
_entity_poly.pdbx_seq_one_letter_code
_entity_poly.pdbx_strand_id
1 'polypeptide(L)'
;MFLTTALILSYAILAATLIFLIVFRLFRKKWYRSIPVLGIFLAGVAAYYPLSQEYSVFSTLVHAIVESWQMFLLEINYGDVLSHLAGNSEELITGYEILLAILHLLAPVCTAVIILSVIGDYLAYGKIWIFRFTDRHIFSDLNEKTLSLIRDMKTHKVPGSYIICGLSRSEREENLLYEEAKKCGCIIIDRSVQNVPPAHKKKTSYYLISSDGSINLDLALSLMEKSASHKNRDNIRIYVTSNETEAEYLLDQKTQTLGNNAVYTRHIDEPQLMAYELLYDNPLYLAVTDDWKNVSMLLIGAGYVGLEVLKSSLWCSRTNGQYTFSATVADKNAERTHSLFVRDCPALEPNDYNLTFLKDDIDAETADLINLLEKNKGNYNYIVIATNDDEINIRAALDIQAWYYKQNYPAYISVVIRDIQKYKLLTEVQKKSQNTSVKIFPFGCSERMYSHEKIIENKLEQRAVCINETYNLVGNSNPDKPDYTKALASWKELPLLKKRSSTALAVFIKYVLWMRGYEISTTEENETYQITDHELEEYSQLEHQRWNAYTLTEGYYPFEYDKLISHKNNLAHINGDLTKKLYVKDENKRLHGCITDWDTICKIAKDVNGNYAEYDRNFIRRIPQIISGYNGTFGYKYYIRKK
;
A
#
# COMPACT_ATOMS: atom_id res chain seq x y z
N MET A 1 -11.20 42.34 57.50
CA MET A 1 -11.27 42.94 56.15
C MET A 1 -10.38 42.18 55.17
N PHE A 2 -9.06 42.07 55.41
CA PHE A 2 -8.13 41.33 54.52
C PHE A 2 -8.46 39.83 54.31
N LEU A 3 -8.84 39.11 55.36
CA LEU A 3 -9.28 37.71 55.27
C LEU A 3 -10.57 37.57 54.44
N THR A 4 -11.55 38.44 54.66
CA THR A 4 -12.81 38.45 53.91
C THR A 4 -12.58 38.73 52.42
N THR A 5 -11.71 39.69 52.09
CA THR A 5 -11.37 40.01 50.69
C THR A 5 -10.61 38.87 50.01
N ALA A 6 -9.71 38.20 50.72
CA ALA A 6 -8.96 37.07 50.21
C ALA A 6 -9.88 35.85 49.95
N LEU A 7 -10.79 35.56 50.87
CA LEU A 7 -11.81 34.52 50.71
C LEU A 7 -12.66 34.76 49.45
N ILE A 8 -13.18 35.99 49.27
CA ILE A 8 -13.98 36.37 48.09
C ILE A 8 -13.14 36.24 46.82
N LEU A 9 -11.88 36.67 46.83
CA LEU A 9 -10.98 36.59 45.68
C LEU A 9 -10.70 35.14 45.29
N SER A 10 -10.40 34.25 46.24
CA SER A 10 -10.17 32.83 45.97
C SER A 10 -11.40 32.15 45.37
N TYR A 11 -12.59 32.42 45.91
CA TYR A 11 -13.84 31.92 45.30
C TYR A 11 -14.09 32.49 43.91
N ALA A 12 -13.77 33.77 43.67
CA ALA A 12 -13.89 34.38 42.35
C ALA A 12 -12.92 33.75 41.34
N ILE A 13 -11.69 33.42 41.75
CA ILE A 13 -10.70 32.73 40.90
C ILE A 13 -11.18 31.31 40.56
N LEU A 14 -11.71 30.57 41.55
CA LEU A 14 -12.28 29.24 41.30
C LEU A 14 -13.50 29.30 40.38
N ALA A 15 -14.40 30.27 40.59
CA ALA A 15 -15.57 30.47 39.74
C ALA A 15 -15.17 30.85 38.31
N ALA A 16 -14.20 31.76 38.15
CA ALA A 16 -13.66 32.13 36.83
C ALA A 16 -13.02 30.94 36.13
N THR A 17 -12.28 30.11 36.87
CA THR A 17 -11.67 28.87 36.36
C THR A 17 -12.74 27.88 35.91
N LEU A 18 -13.81 27.72 36.67
CA LEU A 18 -14.94 26.84 36.33
C LEU A 18 -15.71 27.36 35.11
N ILE A 19 -16.01 28.66 35.06
CA ILE A 19 -16.67 29.31 33.90
C ILE A 19 -15.81 29.14 32.65
N PHE A 20 -14.50 29.37 32.77
CA PHE A 20 -13.57 29.14 31.68
C PHE A 20 -13.65 27.68 31.18
N LEU A 21 -13.65 26.70 32.08
CA LEU A 21 -13.75 25.29 31.71
C LEU A 21 -15.08 24.95 31.04
N ILE A 22 -16.19 25.58 31.44
CA ILE A 22 -17.51 25.35 30.84
C ILE A 22 -17.58 25.99 29.44
N VAL A 23 -17.16 27.25 29.30
CA VAL A 23 -17.22 28.00 28.04
C VAL A 23 -16.26 27.44 27.00
N PHE A 24 -15.03 27.12 27.40
CA PHE A 24 -13.99 26.65 26.49
C PHE A 24 -13.95 25.13 26.32
N ARG A 25 -14.84 24.37 27.00
CA ARG A 25 -15.10 22.96 26.66
C ARG A 25 -15.52 22.79 25.19
N LEU A 26 -16.07 23.85 24.60
CA LEU A 26 -16.46 23.93 23.19
C LEU A 26 -15.27 24.12 22.22
N PHE A 27 -14.12 24.60 22.69
CA PHE A 27 -12.94 24.90 21.87
C PHE A 27 -11.72 24.06 22.31
N ARG A 28 -11.65 22.83 21.79
CA ARG A 28 -10.74 21.72 22.19
C ARG A 28 -9.23 21.93 21.90
N LYS A 29 -8.55 22.97 22.42
CA LYS A 29 -7.08 23.16 22.24
C LYS A 29 -6.16 22.77 23.44
N LYS A 30 -5.10 21.97 23.21
CA LYS A 30 -4.12 21.43 24.18
C LYS A 30 -3.74 22.28 25.42
N TRP A 31 -3.63 23.61 25.34
CA TRP A 31 -3.16 24.46 26.44
C TRP A 31 -4.19 24.68 27.56
N TYR A 32 -5.49 24.40 27.35
CA TYR A 32 -6.52 24.59 28.39
C TYR A 32 -6.36 23.67 29.61
N ARG A 33 -5.62 22.55 29.46
CA ARG A 33 -5.47 21.53 30.52
C ARG A 33 -4.66 22.02 31.73
N SER A 34 -3.83 23.04 31.55
CA SER A 34 -3.05 23.66 32.64
C SER A 34 -3.81 24.76 33.39
N ILE A 35 -4.95 25.21 32.87
CA ILE A 35 -5.74 26.30 33.44
C ILE A 35 -6.44 25.92 34.75
N PRO A 36 -7.03 24.73 34.92
CA PRO A 36 -7.51 24.27 36.23
C PRO A 36 -6.42 24.31 37.29
N VAL A 37 -5.22 23.85 36.94
CA VAL A 37 -4.07 23.80 37.86
C VAL A 37 -3.62 25.20 38.23
N LEU A 38 -3.48 26.10 37.25
CA LEU A 38 -3.13 27.49 37.49
C LEU A 38 -4.21 28.22 38.32
N GLY A 39 -5.49 27.98 38.03
CA GLY A 39 -6.61 28.56 38.76
C GLY A 39 -6.69 28.10 40.21
N ILE A 40 -6.54 26.80 40.46
CA ILE A 40 -6.49 26.22 41.81
C ILE A 40 -5.27 26.74 42.57
N PHE A 41 -4.10 26.82 41.91
CA PHE A 41 -2.89 27.36 42.51
C PHE A 41 -3.05 28.83 42.89
N LEU A 42 -3.55 29.68 41.99
CA LEU A 42 -3.79 31.10 42.28
C LEU A 42 -4.86 31.32 43.36
N ALA A 43 -5.90 30.48 43.39
CA ALA A 43 -6.90 30.51 44.46
C ALA A 43 -6.30 30.12 45.81
N GLY A 44 -5.37 29.15 45.84
CA GLY A 44 -4.55 28.82 47.00
C GLY A 44 -3.69 30.01 47.45
N VAL A 45 -2.96 30.65 46.52
CA VAL A 45 -2.07 31.78 46.86
C VAL A 45 -2.89 32.91 47.46
N ALA A 46 -4.05 33.22 46.89
CA ALA A 46 -4.96 34.22 47.44
C ALA A 46 -5.50 33.84 48.84
N ALA A 47 -5.76 32.55 49.09
CA ALA A 47 -6.28 32.07 50.36
C ALA A 47 -5.23 32.13 51.48
N TYR A 48 -3.97 31.76 51.18
CA TYR A 48 -2.88 31.71 52.15
C TYR A 48 -2.17 33.04 52.37
N TYR A 49 -2.20 33.97 51.40
CA TYR A 49 -1.58 35.28 51.53
C TYR A 49 -1.91 36.06 52.82
N PRO A 50 -3.19 36.20 53.24
CA PRO A 50 -3.52 36.92 54.47
C PRO A 50 -3.17 36.15 55.75
N LEU A 51 -2.83 34.87 55.66
CA LEU A 51 -2.49 34.01 56.81
C LEU A 51 -1.00 34.10 57.18
N SER A 52 -0.17 34.76 56.37
CA SER A 52 1.28 34.86 56.58
C SER A 52 1.75 36.30 56.83
N GLN A 53 0.88 37.16 57.35
CA GLN A 53 1.14 38.60 57.54
C GLN A 53 2.20 38.94 58.60
N GLU A 54 2.73 37.94 59.31
CA GLU A 54 3.84 38.12 60.25
C GLU A 54 5.18 38.40 59.54
N TYR A 55 5.24 38.22 58.22
CA TYR A 55 6.44 38.41 57.42
C TYR A 55 6.41 39.69 56.56
N SER A 56 7.57 40.02 55.96
CA SER A 56 7.63 41.07 54.92
C SER A 56 6.70 40.75 53.74
N VAL A 57 6.30 41.74 52.95
CA VAL A 57 5.41 41.56 51.78
C VAL A 57 5.93 40.48 50.81
N PHE A 58 7.24 40.46 50.57
CA PHE A 58 7.87 39.46 49.70
C PHE A 58 7.84 38.07 50.34
N SER A 59 8.21 37.97 51.61
CA SER A 59 8.20 36.70 52.35
C SER A 59 6.80 36.11 52.50
N THR A 60 5.78 36.95 52.69
CA THR A 60 4.36 36.57 52.73
C THR A 60 3.91 35.94 51.42
N LEU A 61 4.30 36.54 50.29
CA LEU A 61 3.99 36.00 48.96
C LEU A 61 4.69 34.65 48.73
N VAL A 62 5.96 34.53 49.10
CA VAL A 62 6.71 33.27 48.98
C VAL A 62 6.08 32.18 49.85
N HIS A 63 5.69 32.50 51.09
CA HIS A 63 5.02 31.56 51.97
C HIS A 63 3.69 31.07 51.38
N ALA A 64 2.85 31.98 50.89
CA ALA A 64 1.58 31.63 50.24
C ALA A 64 1.78 30.75 48.99
N ILE A 65 2.86 30.96 48.22
CA ILE A 65 3.23 30.11 47.09
C ILE A 65 3.61 28.71 47.55
N VAL A 66 4.41 28.58 48.62
CA VAL A 66 4.84 27.30 49.18
C VAL A 66 3.65 26.50 49.70
N GLU A 67 2.78 27.12 50.52
CA GLU A 67 1.56 26.48 51.04
C GLU A 67 0.63 26.02 49.91
N SER A 68 0.49 26.85 48.86
CA SER A 68 -0.31 26.48 47.68
C SER A 68 0.30 25.34 46.88
N TRP A 69 1.63 25.18 46.90
CA TRP A 69 2.30 24.03 46.29
C TRP A 69 2.08 22.76 47.12
N GLN A 70 2.17 22.86 48.44
CA GLN A 70 1.95 21.75 49.37
C GLN A 70 0.58 21.09 49.22
N MET A 71 -0.45 21.88 48.88
CA MET A 71 -1.78 21.34 48.50
C MET A 71 -1.72 20.28 47.40
N PHE A 72 -0.85 20.45 46.39
CA PHE A 72 -0.71 19.49 45.28
C PHE A 72 0.04 18.21 45.69
N LEU A 73 0.70 18.22 46.86
CA LEU A 73 1.47 17.12 47.44
C LEU A 73 0.70 16.36 48.54
N LEU A 74 -0.57 16.69 48.80
CA LEU A 74 -1.39 16.15 49.89
C LEU A 74 -0.86 16.47 51.30
N GLU A 75 0.02 17.46 51.43
CA GLU A 75 0.38 18.00 52.74
C GLU A 75 -0.72 18.94 53.20
N ILE A 76 -1.17 18.77 54.45
CA ILE A 76 -2.23 19.58 55.01
C ILE A 76 -1.82 20.12 56.37
N ASN A 77 -1.78 21.44 56.50
CA ASN A 77 -1.48 22.13 57.75
C ASN A 77 -2.72 22.87 58.30
N TYR A 78 -3.77 22.12 58.65
CA TYR A 78 -5.02 22.70 59.18
C TYR A 78 -4.83 23.41 60.53
N GLY A 79 -3.87 22.95 61.34
CA GLY A 79 -3.66 23.49 62.69
C GLY A 79 -3.24 24.96 62.69
N ASP A 80 -2.32 25.33 61.79
CA ASP A 80 -1.81 26.69 61.69
C ASP A 80 -2.82 27.63 61.05
N VAL A 81 -3.65 27.16 60.13
CA VAL A 81 -4.69 28.00 59.51
C VAL A 81 -5.82 28.30 60.50
N LEU A 82 -6.27 27.30 61.27
CA LEU A 82 -7.34 27.46 62.26
C LEU A 82 -6.93 28.38 63.41
N SER A 83 -5.65 28.38 63.79
CA SER A 83 -5.13 29.29 64.83
C SER A 83 -5.14 30.76 64.37
N HIS A 84 -4.84 31.03 63.09
CA HIS A 84 -4.92 32.38 62.51
C HIS A 84 -6.36 32.87 62.28
N LEU A 85 -7.31 31.95 62.15
CA LEU A 85 -8.73 32.27 62.01
C LEU A 85 -9.44 32.42 63.36
N ALA A 86 -8.82 31.98 64.46
CA ALA A 86 -9.38 32.06 65.80
C ALA A 86 -9.72 33.51 66.20
N GLY A 87 -10.96 33.74 66.65
CA GLY A 87 -11.46 35.06 67.03
C GLY A 87 -12.15 35.86 65.92
N ASN A 88 -12.28 35.31 64.71
CA ASN A 88 -13.13 35.86 63.65
C ASN A 88 -14.58 35.33 63.71
N SER A 89 -15.47 35.88 62.87
CA SER A 89 -16.87 35.41 62.80
C SER A 89 -16.95 33.94 62.36
N GLU A 90 -17.92 33.21 62.92
CA GLU A 90 -18.18 31.81 62.59
C GLU A 90 -18.36 31.60 61.09
N GLU A 91 -19.05 32.51 60.42
CA GLU A 91 -19.25 32.52 58.96
C GLU A 91 -17.94 32.57 58.17
N LEU A 92 -16.95 33.36 58.62
CA LEU A 92 -15.66 33.50 57.95
C LEU A 92 -14.81 32.24 58.14
N ILE A 93 -14.86 31.66 59.34
CA ILE A 93 -14.15 30.41 59.67
C ILE A 93 -14.70 29.28 58.79
N THR A 94 -16.02 29.07 58.79
CA THR A 94 -16.67 28.05 57.97
C THR A 94 -16.40 28.27 56.48
N GLY A 95 -16.40 29.52 56.01
CA GLY A 95 -16.06 29.84 54.62
C GLY A 95 -14.65 29.41 54.22
N TYR A 96 -13.65 29.67 55.07
CA TYR A 96 -12.27 29.24 54.83
C TYR A 96 -12.12 27.72 54.90
N GLU A 97 -12.78 27.04 55.84
CA GLU A 97 -12.77 25.58 55.95
C GLU A 97 -13.29 24.92 54.66
N ILE A 98 -14.42 25.40 54.14
CA ILE A 98 -15.00 24.89 52.89
C ILE A 98 -14.04 25.15 51.71
N LEU A 99 -13.49 26.36 51.60
CA LEU A 99 -12.56 26.71 50.52
C LEU A 99 -11.33 25.81 50.54
N LEU A 100 -10.69 25.65 51.71
CA LEU A 100 -9.50 24.83 51.85
C LEU A 100 -9.80 23.36 51.60
N ALA A 101 -10.96 22.85 52.05
CA ALA A 101 -11.38 21.49 51.74
C ALA A 101 -11.54 21.27 50.22
N ILE A 102 -12.14 22.23 49.50
CA ILE A 102 -12.26 22.19 48.04
C ILE A 102 -10.88 22.21 47.38
N LEU A 103 -10.00 23.13 47.80
CA LEU A 103 -8.66 23.29 47.25
C LEU A 103 -7.78 22.04 47.45
N HIS A 104 -7.77 21.46 48.65
CA HIS A 104 -7.01 20.24 48.95
C HIS A 104 -7.63 18.97 48.36
N LEU A 105 -8.90 18.99 47.96
CA LEU A 105 -9.49 17.91 47.17
C LEU A 105 -9.14 18.04 45.68
N LEU A 106 -9.26 19.24 45.12
CA LEU A 106 -9.09 19.47 43.69
C LEU A 106 -7.62 19.44 43.25
N ALA A 107 -6.70 20.01 44.04
CA ALA A 107 -5.28 20.06 43.68
C ALA A 107 -4.65 18.66 43.46
N PRO A 108 -4.81 17.67 44.36
CA PRO A 108 -4.30 16.31 44.14
C PRO A 108 -4.97 15.59 42.98
N VAL A 109 -6.28 15.79 42.76
CA VAL A 109 -7.00 15.23 41.60
C VAL A 109 -6.42 15.77 40.30
N CYS A 110 -6.15 17.07 40.23
CA CYS A 110 -5.48 17.69 39.08
C CYS A 110 -4.07 17.13 38.86
N THR A 111 -3.29 16.96 39.93
CA THR A 111 -1.97 16.30 39.87
C THR A 111 -2.09 14.88 39.31
N ALA A 112 -3.03 14.08 39.83
CA ALA A 112 -3.25 12.71 39.40
C ALA A 112 -3.64 12.63 37.93
N VAL A 113 -4.52 13.51 37.45
CA VAL A 113 -4.92 13.58 36.03
C VAL A 113 -3.72 13.93 35.14
N ILE A 114 -2.88 14.89 35.53
CA ILE A 114 -1.67 15.25 34.78
C ILE A 114 -0.70 14.06 34.76
N ILE A 115 -0.42 13.46 35.91
CA ILE A 115 0.49 12.31 36.02
C ILE A 115 -0.02 11.12 35.18
N LEU A 116 -1.30 10.75 35.29
CA LEU A 116 -1.92 9.70 34.48
C LEU A 116 -1.84 10.02 32.99
N SER A 117 -2.07 11.29 32.63
CA SER A 117 -1.93 11.74 31.25
C SER A 117 -0.50 11.55 30.77
N VAL A 118 0.53 11.84 31.56
CA VAL A 118 1.94 11.68 31.18
C VAL A 118 2.32 10.19 31.09
N ILE A 119 1.95 9.40 32.10
CA ILE A 119 2.22 7.94 32.18
C ILE A 119 1.68 7.18 30.97
N GLY A 120 0.53 7.59 30.42
CA GLY A 120 -0.08 6.93 29.27
C GLY A 120 0.86 6.75 28.05
N ASP A 121 1.74 7.72 27.78
CA ASP A 121 2.72 7.58 26.69
C ASP A 121 3.88 6.68 27.07
N TYR A 122 4.36 6.75 28.32
CA TYR A 122 5.43 5.90 28.82
C TYR A 122 5.03 4.42 28.82
N LEU A 123 3.74 4.10 29.04
CA LEU A 123 3.23 2.73 28.94
C LEU A 123 3.38 2.14 27.53
N ALA A 124 3.19 2.94 26.47
CA ALA A 124 3.39 2.45 25.10
C ALA A 124 4.86 2.08 24.85
N TYR A 125 5.81 2.92 25.30
CA TYR A 125 7.24 2.62 25.20
C TYR A 125 7.65 1.44 26.08
N GLY A 126 7.08 1.34 27.29
CA GLY A 126 7.26 0.20 28.19
C GLY A 126 6.84 -1.10 27.51
N LYS A 127 5.68 -1.13 26.84
CA LYS A 127 5.23 -2.29 26.05
C LYS A 127 6.22 -2.64 24.94
N ILE A 128 6.70 -1.66 24.16
CA ILE A 128 7.71 -1.92 23.11
C ILE A 128 8.97 -2.56 23.70
N TRP A 129 9.43 -2.07 24.85
CA TRP A 129 10.61 -2.59 25.52
C TRP A 129 10.40 -3.99 26.14
N ILE A 130 9.23 -4.27 26.70
CA ILE A 130 8.85 -5.59 27.22
C ILE A 130 8.81 -6.60 26.06
N PHE A 131 8.19 -6.25 24.94
CA PHE A 131 8.07 -7.09 23.75
C PHE A 131 9.27 -6.96 22.78
N ARG A 132 10.48 -6.70 23.29
CA ARG A 132 11.67 -6.55 22.43
C ARG A 132 12.19 -7.84 21.78
N PHE A 133 11.78 -8.99 22.30
CA PHE A 133 12.18 -10.33 21.84
C PHE A 133 11.08 -11.04 21.04
N THR A 134 10.06 -10.30 20.56
CA THR A 134 9.05 -10.79 19.61
C THR A 134 9.25 -10.10 18.26
N ASP A 135 8.65 -10.66 17.20
CA ASP A 135 8.58 -9.98 15.92
C ASP A 135 7.82 -8.64 16.06
N ARG A 136 8.17 -7.67 15.22
CA ARG A 136 7.58 -6.32 15.21
C ARG A 136 7.02 -5.98 13.84
N HIS A 137 5.79 -5.50 13.84
CA HIS A 137 5.09 -4.97 12.68
C HIS A 137 4.81 -3.50 12.95
N ILE A 138 5.49 -2.61 12.21
CA ILE A 138 5.50 -1.17 12.45
C ILE A 138 4.82 -0.48 11.26
N PHE A 139 3.73 0.23 11.51
CA PHE A 139 2.91 0.89 10.49
C PHE A 139 3.13 2.40 10.54
N SER A 140 3.24 3.04 9.37
CA SER A 140 3.51 4.48 9.27
C SER A 140 2.38 5.38 9.74
N ASP A 141 1.14 4.91 9.65
CA ASP A 141 -0.04 5.73 9.84
C ASP A 141 -1.26 4.89 10.27
N LEU A 142 -2.23 5.52 10.94
CA LEU A 142 -3.53 4.93 11.29
C LEU A 142 -4.59 5.28 10.25
N ASN A 143 -4.89 4.33 9.37
CA ASN A 143 -5.98 4.42 8.40
C ASN A 143 -6.64 3.05 8.18
N GLU A 144 -7.67 3.01 7.34
CA GLU A 144 -8.44 1.78 7.06
C GLU A 144 -7.57 0.67 6.47
N LYS A 145 -6.63 1.02 5.58
CA LYS A 145 -5.68 0.07 4.95
C LYS A 145 -4.79 -0.58 6.00
N THR A 146 -4.27 0.19 6.96
CA THR A 146 -3.51 -0.30 8.11
C THR A 146 -4.33 -1.28 8.96
N LEU A 147 -5.55 -0.91 9.32
CA LEU A 147 -6.39 -1.76 10.16
C LEU A 147 -6.81 -3.05 9.43
N SER A 148 -7.11 -2.98 8.14
CA SER A 148 -7.40 -4.16 7.32
C SER A 148 -6.26 -5.16 7.37
N LEU A 149 -5.02 -4.70 7.10
CA LEU A 149 -3.85 -5.57 7.10
C LEU A 149 -3.60 -6.17 8.49
N ILE A 150 -3.71 -5.37 9.57
CA ILE A 150 -3.54 -5.87 10.94
C ILE A 150 -4.59 -6.93 11.29
N ARG A 151 -5.86 -6.70 10.94
CA ARG A 151 -6.94 -7.68 11.18
C ARG A 151 -6.67 -8.97 10.44
N ASP A 152 -6.30 -8.89 9.17
CA ASP A 152 -6.05 -10.08 8.37
C ASP A 152 -4.81 -10.85 8.86
N MET A 153 -3.73 -10.15 9.23
CA MET A 153 -2.56 -10.76 9.87
C MET A 153 -2.90 -11.47 11.18
N LYS A 154 -3.82 -10.92 11.98
CA LYS A 154 -4.29 -11.58 13.21
C LYS A 154 -5.13 -12.81 12.93
N THR A 155 -6.01 -12.76 11.93
CA THR A 155 -6.78 -13.92 11.46
C THR A 155 -5.85 -15.05 11.05
N HIS A 156 -4.74 -14.73 10.37
CA HIS A 156 -3.68 -15.66 9.98
C HIS A 156 -2.69 -15.98 11.12
N LYS A 157 -2.94 -15.50 12.34
CA LYS A 157 -2.10 -15.74 13.54
C LYS A 157 -0.64 -15.35 13.34
N VAL A 158 -0.36 -14.31 12.57
CA VAL A 158 1.00 -13.78 12.38
C VAL A 158 1.52 -13.31 13.75
N PRO A 159 2.62 -13.89 14.27
CA PRO A 159 3.10 -13.58 15.61
C PRO A 159 3.80 -12.22 15.64
N GLY A 160 3.66 -11.49 16.75
CA GLY A 160 4.42 -10.27 16.97
C GLY A 160 3.61 -9.15 17.61
N SER A 161 4.28 -8.02 17.82
CA SER A 161 3.65 -6.78 18.27
C SER A 161 3.32 -5.89 17.07
N TYR A 162 2.14 -5.27 17.11
CA TYR A 162 1.66 -4.35 16.09
C TYR A 162 1.78 -2.92 16.62
N ILE A 163 2.60 -2.09 15.97
CA ILE A 163 2.94 -0.73 16.39
C ILE A 163 2.47 0.24 15.30
N ILE A 164 1.61 1.19 15.64
CA ILE A 164 1.14 2.22 14.71
C ILE A 164 1.75 3.57 15.09
N CYS A 165 2.38 4.21 14.12
CA CYS A 165 3.15 5.45 14.28
C CYS A 165 2.36 6.67 13.81
N GLY A 166 2.92 7.86 14.06
CA GLY A 166 2.43 9.11 13.47
C GLY A 166 1.14 9.69 14.07
N LEU A 167 0.54 9.05 15.08
CA LEU A 167 -0.73 9.51 15.65
C LEU A 167 -0.54 10.25 16.97
N SER A 168 -0.70 11.57 16.90
CA SER A 168 -0.59 12.46 18.06
C SER A 168 -1.75 12.27 19.02
N ARG A 169 -1.55 12.67 20.29
CA ARG A 169 -2.60 12.55 21.33
C ARG A 169 -3.90 13.25 20.97
N SER A 170 -3.84 14.40 20.30
CA SER A 170 -5.02 15.14 19.86
C SER A 170 -5.80 14.38 18.79
N GLU A 171 -5.08 13.77 17.84
CA GLU A 171 -5.71 13.00 16.77
C GLU A 171 -6.33 11.71 17.29
N ARG A 172 -5.78 11.09 18.34
CA ARG A 172 -6.37 9.89 18.97
C ARG A 172 -7.78 10.11 19.48
N GLU A 173 -8.07 11.28 20.05
CA GLU A 173 -9.39 11.59 20.62
C GLU A 173 -10.44 11.85 19.53
N GLU A 174 -10.00 12.21 18.32
CA GLU A 174 -10.87 12.57 17.19
C GLU A 174 -10.97 11.46 16.13
N ASN A 175 -10.03 10.52 16.12
CA ASN A 175 -9.95 9.47 15.13
C ASN A 175 -10.85 8.27 15.50
N LEU A 176 -11.89 8.05 14.69
CA LEU A 176 -12.86 6.95 14.85
C LEU A 176 -12.19 5.57 14.84
N LEU A 177 -11.05 5.42 14.15
CA LEU A 177 -10.30 4.17 14.02
C LEU A 177 -9.44 3.86 15.26
N TYR A 178 -9.24 4.83 16.16
CA TYR A 178 -8.36 4.67 17.33
C TYR A 178 -8.84 3.59 18.29
N GLU A 179 -10.15 3.54 18.56
CA GLU A 179 -10.74 2.51 19.42
C GLU A 179 -10.70 1.12 18.76
N GLU A 180 -10.82 1.06 17.44
CA GLU A 180 -10.65 -0.20 16.70
C GLU A 180 -9.20 -0.70 16.78
N ALA A 181 -8.22 0.17 16.62
CA ALA A 181 -6.80 -0.16 16.78
C ALA A 181 -6.50 -0.69 18.20
N LYS A 182 -7.09 -0.10 19.24
CA LYS A 182 -6.98 -0.59 20.62
C LYS A 182 -7.61 -1.97 20.81
N LYS A 183 -8.80 -2.21 20.25
CA LYS A 183 -9.46 -3.53 20.28
C LYS A 183 -8.60 -4.58 19.57
N CYS A 184 -7.91 -4.18 18.51
CA CYS A 184 -6.87 -4.97 17.85
C CYS A 184 -5.56 -5.06 18.67
N GLY A 185 -5.48 -4.56 19.90
CA GLY A 185 -4.28 -4.68 20.74
C GLY A 185 -3.04 -3.97 20.19
N CYS A 186 -3.21 -2.98 19.32
CA CYS A 186 -2.11 -2.22 18.74
C CYS A 186 -1.45 -1.29 19.77
N ILE A 187 -0.15 -1.13 19.67
CA ILE A 187 0.62 -0.12 20.40
C ILE A 187 0.68 1.13 19.53
N ILE A 188 0.18 2.26 20.03
CA ILE A 188 0.09 3.49 19.24
C ILE A 188 1.06 4.51 19.82
N ILE A 189 1.90 5.10 18.97
CA ILE A 189 2.95 6.04 19.37
C ILE A 189 2.92 7.32 18.53
N ASP A 190 3.23 8.43 19.19
CA ASP A 190 3.36 9.76 18.57
C ASP A 190 4.82 10.00 18.15
N ARG A 191 5.29 9.20 17.18
CA ARG A 191 6.62 9.30 16.56
C ARG A 191 6.56 8.78 15.13
N SER A 192 7.48 9.25 14.28
CA SER A 192 7.75 8.63 12.98
C SER A 192 8.33 7.22 13.12
N VAL A 193 8.02 6.34 12.16
CA VAL A 193 8.50 4.96 12.06
C VAL A 193 10.01 4.84 12.14
N GLN A 194 10.74 5.82 11.60
CA GLN A 194 12.20 5.85 11.60
C GLN A 194 12.77 5.87 13.02
N ASN A 195 12.00 6.36 14.00
CA ASN A 195 12.42 6.50 15.39
C ASN A 195 12.05 5.30 16.25
N VAL A 196 11.39 4.28 15.69
CA VAL A 196 11.09 3.04 16.39
C VAL A 196 12.29 2.10 16.24
N PRO A 197 12.88 1.62 17.35
CA PRO A 197 14.01 0.71 17.26
C PRO A 197 13.56 -0.64 16.65
N PRO A 198 14.41 -1.31 15.85
CA PRO A 198 14.14 -2.68 15.42
C PRO A 198 14.05 -3.66 16.61
N ALA A 199 13.39 -4.80 16.37
CA ALA A 199 13.32 -5.89 17.33
C ALA A 199 14.70 -6.51 17.58
N HIS A 200 14.96 -6.98 18.80
CA HIS A 200 16.27 -7.56 19.13
C HIS A 200 16.34 -9.02 18.65
N LYS A 201 17.21 -9.30 17.66
CA LYS A 201 17.40 -10.63 17.05
C LYS A 201 16.12 -11.27 16.48
N LYS A 202 15.10 -10.46 16.19
CA LYS A 202 13.79 -10.86 15.67
C LYS A 202 13.43 -10.05 14.43
N LYS A 203 12.40 -10.49 13.70
CA LYS A 203 11.98 -9.83 12.47
C LYS A 203 11.33 -8.49 12.78
N THR A 204 11.67 -7.48 11.97
CA THR A 204 11.05 -6.16 12.01
C THR A 204 10.54 -5.83 10.61
N SER A 205 9.22 -5.69 10.47
CA SER A 205 8.59 -5.33 9.21
C SER A 205 8.00 -3.94 9.34
N TYR A 206 8.44 -3.02 8.47
CA TYR A 206 7.89 -1.68 8.33
C TYR A 206 6.87 -1.67 7.18
N TYR A 207 5.68 -1.15 7.44
CA TYR A 207 4.59 -1.00 6.47
C TYR A 207 4.33 0.50 6.30
N LEU A 208 4.80 1.04 5.18
CA LEU A 208 4.67 2.45 4.82
C LEU A 208 3.45 2.58 3.92
N ILE A 209 2.30 2.75 4.58
CA ILE A 209 0.96 2.67 4.01
C ILE A 209 0.10 3.88 4.37
N SER A 210 0.72 5.06 4.47
CA SER A 210 -0.03 6.31 4.57
C SER A 210 -0.78 6.59 3.27
N SER A 211 -1.76 7.48 3.31
CA SER A 211 -2.53 7.88 2.13
C SER A 211 -1.70 8.61 1.07
N ASP A 212 -0.52 9.12 1.44
CA ASP A 212 0.37 9.86 0.57
C ASP A 212 1.56 8.98 0.14
N GLY A 213 1.61 8.67 -1.16
CA GLY A 213 2.67 7.84 -1.76
C GLY A 213 4.05 8.47 -1.69
N SER A 214 4.14 9.80 -1.71
CA SER A 214 5.40 10.55 -1.58
C SER A 214 5.95 10.46 -0.16
N ILE A 215 5.09 10.61 0.86
CA ILE A 215 5.49 10.40 2.26
C ILE A 215 6.00 8.97 2.49
N ASN A 216 5.31 7.97 1.92
CA ASN A 216 5.74 6.58 2.03
C ASN A 216 7.13 6.36 1.41
N LEU A 217 7.41 7.00 0.27
CA LEU A 217 8.69 6.91 -0.43
C LEU A 217 9.83 7.57 0.37
N ASP A 218 9.62 8.77 0.89
CA ASP A 218 10.61 9.47 1.73
C ASP A 218 10.96 8.67 2.99
N LEU A 219 9.93 8.12 3.65
CA LEU A 219 10.11 7.24 4.81
C LEU A 219 10.91 5.99 4.44
N ALA A 220 10.66 5.41 3.25
CA ALA A 220 11.35 4.22 2.78
C ALA A 220 12.85 4.48 2.58
N LEU A 221 13.19 5.54 1.83
CA LEU A 221 14.58 5.89 1.51
C LEU A 221 15.38 6.12 2.79
N SER A 222 14.82 6.86 3.75
CA SER A 222 15.45 7.10 5.05
C SER A 222 15.60 5.81 5.89
N LEU A 223 14.57 4.95 5.91
CA LEU A 223 14.63 3.67 6.63
C LEU A 223 15.66 2.72 6.02
N MET A 224 15.81 2.69 4.69
CA MET A 224 16.82 1.89 3.99
C MET A 224 18.23 2.30 4.42
N GLU A 225 18.53 3.60 4.45
CA GLU A 225 19.83 4.13 4.93
C GLU A 225 20.10 3.75 6.38
N LYS A 226 19.13 4.03 7.26
CA LYS A 226 19.27 3.77 8.69
C LYS A 226 19.44 2.28 8.99
N SER A 227 18.74 1.43 8.26
CA SER A 227 18.75 -0.02 8.46
C SER A 227 19.99 -0.69 7.88
N ALA A 228 20.63 -0.10 6.86
CA ALA A 228 21.81 -0.67 6.20
C ALA A 228 23.00 -0.87 7.16
N SER A 229 23.16 0.02 8.14
CA SER A 229 24.22 -0.06 9.16
C SER A 229 23.87 -0.97 10.36
N HIS A 230 22.64 -1.51 10.41
CA HIS A 230 22.18 -2.25 11.58
C HIS A 230 22.70 -3.69 11.58
N LYS A 231 23.18 -4.16 12.74
CA LYS A 231 23.66 -5.55 12.95
C LYS A 231 22.66 -6.66 12.58
N ASN A 232 21.36 -6.37 12.57
CA ASN A 232 20.28 -7.32 12.29
C ASN A 232 19.55 -6.98 10.98
N ARG A 233 20.23 -6.33 10.03
CA ARG A 233 19.62 -5.85 8.77
C ARG A 233 18.87 -6.93 7.98
N ASP A 234 19.32 -8.18 8.04
CA ASP A 234 18.67 -9.30 7.34
C ASP A 234 17.30 -9.67 7.92
N ASN A 235 17.01 -9.23 9.15
CA ASN A 235 15.71 -9.38 9.79
C ASN A 235 14.78 -8.18 9.55
N ILE A 236 15.24 -7.16 8.81
CA ILE A 236 14.47 -5.95 8.52
C ILE A 236 13.84 -6.07 7.14
N ARG A 237 12.53 -5.80 7.07
CA ARG A 237 11.74 -5.75 5.84
C ARG A 237 11.01 -4.43 5.76
N ILE A 238 10.96 -3.84 4.58
CA ILE A 238 10.28 -2.58 4.33
C ILE A 238 9.27 -2.82 3.19
N TYR A 239 8.00 -2.54 3.46
CA TYR A 239 6.90 -2.60 2.50
C TYR A 239 6.45 -1.17 2.24
N VAL A 240 6.50 -0.74 0.98
CA VAL A 240 6.29 0.65 0.58
C VAL A 240 5.15 0.72 -0.41
N THR A 241 4.03 1.35 -0.04
CA THR A 241 2.96 1.62 -1.01
C THR A 241 3.14 2.98 -1.64
N SER A 242 3.24 3.02 -2.96
CA SER A 242 3.34 4.24 -3.73
C SER A 242 2.96 3.96 -5.18
N ASN A 243 2.24 4.88 -5.81
CA ASN A 243 1.94 4.90 -7.25
C ASN A 243 2.63 6.09 -7.94
N GLU A 244 3.61 6.70 -7.28
CA GLU A 244 4.40 7.79 -7.84
C GLU A 244 5.33 7.28 -8.95
N THR A 245 5.51 8.07 -10.01
CA THR A 245 6.22 7.64 -11.22
C THR A 245 7.71 7.39 -10.93
N GLU A 246 8.27 8.16 -10.01
CA GLU A 246 9.68 8.15 -9.61
C GLU A 246 10.00 7.10 -8.54
N ALA A 247 8.99 6.52 -7.87
CA ALA A 247 9.21 5.63 -6.73
C ALA A 247 10.09 4.44 -7.11
N GLU A 248 9.83 3.85 -8.28
CA GLU A 248 10.60 2.73 -8.80
C GLU A 248 12.09 3.08 -8.95
N TYR A 249 12.36 4.17 -9.66
CA TYR A 249 13.72 4.61 -9.93
C TYR A 249 14.49 4.92 -8.65
N LEU A 250 13.89 5.66 -7.71
CA LEU A 250 14.56 6.04 -6.47
C LEU A 250 14.84 4.84 -5.57
N LEU A 251 13.90 3.89 -5.45
CA LEU A 251 14.09 2.67 -4.66
C LEU A 251 15.18 1.77 -5.27
N ASP A 252 15.21 1.63 -6.59
CA ASP A 252 16.23 0.85 -7.29
C ASP A 252 17.61 1.48 -7.16
N GLN A 253 17.74 2.79 -7.41
CA GLN A 253 19.00 3.51 -7.23
C GLN A 253 19.50 3.39 -5.79
N LYS A 254 18.59 3.48 -4.82
CA LYS A 254 18.94 3.33 -3.40
C LYS A 254 19.41 1.93 -3.08
N THR A 255 18.72 0.91 -3.58
CA THR A 255 19.11 -0.50 -3.39
C THR A 255 20.50 -0.77 -3.98
N GLN A 256 20.76 -0.29 -5.20
CA GLN A 256 22.06 -0.42 -5.86
C GLN A 256 23.18 0.30 -5.10
N THR A 257 22.93 1.52 -4.64
CA THR A 257 23.88 2.31 -3.84
C THR A 257 24.27 1.59 -2.55
N LEU A 258 23.32 0.90 -1.92
CA LEU A 258 23.56 0.15 -0.68
C LEU A 258 24.22 -1.22 -0.92
N GLY A 259 24.10 -1.80 -2.12
CA GLY A 259 24.65 -3.11 -2.49
C GLY A 259 24.32 -4.19 -1.47
N ASN A 260 25.34 -4.94 -1.02
CA ASN A 260 25.20 -6.01 -0.02
C ASN A 260 24.62 -5.55 1.34
N ASN A 261 24.61 -4.24 1.62
CA ASN A 261 24.02 -3.67 2.84
C ASN A 261 22.54 -3.30 2.67
N ALA A 262 21.98 -3.41 1.46
CA ALA A 262 20.55 -3.16 1.23
C ALA A 262 19.70 -4.02 2.17
N VAL A 263 18.52 -3.55 2.53
CA VAL A 263 17.51 -4.33 3.25
C VAL A 263 16.40 -4.76 2.31
N TYR A 264 15.67 -5.82 2.66
CA TYR A 264 14.57 -6.27 1.82
C TYR A 264 13.53 -5.16 1.74
N THR A 265 13.31 -4.64 0.53
CA THR A 265 12.38 -3.56 0.26
C THR A 265 11.45 -4.01 -0.85
N ARG A 266 10.15 -3.99 -0.55
CA ARG A 266 9.07 -4.35 -1.46
C ARG A 266 8.27 -3.11 -1.78
N HIS A 267 8.27 -2.70 -3.04
CA HIS A 267 7.37 -1.68 -3.56
C HIS A 267 6.03 -2.33 -3.91
N ILE A 268 4.94 -1.66 -3.54
CA ILE A 268 3.57 -2.10 -3.75
C ILE A 268 2.86 -0.98 -4.49
N ASP A 269 2.72 -1.16 -5.80
CA ASP A 269 1.89 -0.34 -6.66
C ASP A 269 0.46 -0.90 -6.63
N GLU A 270 -0.45 -0.17 -6.00
CA GLU A 270 -1.85 -0.59 -5.82
C GLU A 270 -2.61 -0.72 -7.15
N PRO A 271 -2.58 0.27 -8.06
CA PRO A 271 -3.11 0.11 -9.42
C PRO A 271 -2.63 -1.15 -10.15
N GLN A 272 -1.33 -1.43 -10.12
CA GLN A 272 -0.76 -2.62 -10.75
C GLN A 272 -1.26 -3.90 -10.11
N LEU A 273 -1.22 -3.96 -8.77
CA LEU A 273 -1.71 -5.13 -8.05
C LEU A 273 -3.18 -5.41 -8.40
N MET A 274 -4.03 -4.38 -8.49
CA MET A 274 -5.43 -4.52 -8.90
C MET A 274 -5.57 -5.04 -10.32
N ALA A 275 -4.80 -4.52 -11.28
CA ALA A 275 -4.84 -4.95 -12.67
C ALA A 275 -4.42 -6.42 -12.84
N TYR A 276 -3.36 -6.83 -12.15
CA TYR A 276 -2.84 -8.19 -12.22
C TYR A 276 -3.81 -9.19 -11.59
N GLU A 277 -4.43 -8.82 -10.46
CA GLU A 277 -5.47 -9.63 -9.83
C GLU A 277 -6.69 -9.77 -10.75
N LEU A 278 -7.14 -8.67 -11.36
CA LEU A 278 -8.25 -8.71 -12.31
C LEU A 278 -7.97 -9.68 -13.46
N LEU A 279 -6.83 -9.53 -14.14
CA LEU A 279 -6.51 -10.33 -15.32
C LEU A 279 -6.08 -11.76 -14.99
N TYR A 280 -5.74 -12.04 -13.73
CA TYR A 280 -5.52 -13.39 -13.24
C TYR A 280 -6.83 -14.10 -12.89
N ASP A 281 -7.76 -13.43 -12.20
CA ASP A 281 -9.03 -14.01 -11.74
C ASP A 281 -10.12 -14.00 -12.81
N ASN A 282 -10.19 -12.92 -13.60
CA ASN A 282 -11.12 -12.71 -14.71
C ASN A 282 -10.34 -12.37 -15.99
N PRO A 283 -9.62 -13.34 -16.58
CA PRO A 283 -8.79 -13.10 -17.76
C PRO A 283 -9.59 -12.72 -19.01
N LEU A 284 -8.95 -12.03 -19.96
CA LEU A 284 -9.57 -11.54 -21.20
C LEU A 284 -10.23 -12.67 -22.02
N TYR A 285 -9.62 -13.85 -22.02
CA TYR A 285 -10.13 -14.99 -22.79
C TYR A 285 -11.50 -15.48 -22.32
N LEU A 286 -12.00 -15.05 -21.14
CA LEU A 286 -13.37 -15.38 -20.74
C LEU A 286 -14.42 -14.77 -21.67
N ALA A 287 -14.10 -13.64 -22.33
CA ALA A 287 -14.96 -13.00 -23.31
C ALA A 287 -14.93 -13.67 -24.69
N VAL A 288 -14.01 -14.62 -24.92
CA VAL A 288 -13.91 -15.37 -26.18
C VAL A 288 -14.92 -16.51 -26.18
N THR A 289 -15.69 -16.61 -27.26
CA THR A 289 -16.62 -17.71 -27.51
C THR A 289 -16.33 -18.33 -28.88
N ASP A 290 -16.90 -19.50 -29.18
CA ASP A 290 -16.75 -20.15 -30.50
C ASP A 290 -17.21 -19.24 -31.64
N ASP A 291 -18.27 -18.47 -31.41
CA ASP A 291 -18.82 -17.50 -32.35
C ASP A 291 -18.04 -16.17 -32.37
N TRP A 292 -17.28 -15.87 -31.30
CA TRP A 292 -16.67 -14.57 -31.06
C TRP A 292 -15.17 -14.71 -30.75
N LYS A 293 -14.35 -14.85 -31.81
CA LYS A 293 -12.87 -14.93 -31.73
C LYS A 293 -12.18 -13.56 -31.67
N ASN A 294 -12.79 -12.62 -30.97
CA ASN A 294 -12.18 -11.33 -30.68
C ASN A 294 -12.51 -10.91 -29.24
N VAL A 295 -11.64 -10.11 -28.65
CA VAL A 295 -11.88 -9.40 -27.40
C VAL A 295 -11.89 -7.93 -27.73
N SER A 296 -13.07 -7.31 -27.69
CA SER A 296 -13.22 -5.86 -27.83
C SER A 296 -13.47 -5.26 -26.46
N MET A 297 -12.43 -4.61 -25.95
CA MET A 297 -12.42 -4.02 -24.63
C MET A 297 -13.01 -2.61 -24.65
N LEU A 298 -13.88 -2.29 -23.70
CA LEU A 298 -14.25 -0.91 -23.36
C LEU A 298 -13.75 -0.58 -21.96
N LEU A 299 -12.89 0.44 -21.84
CA LEU A 299 -12.45 0.99 -20.57
C LEU A 299 -13.19 2.30 -20.29
N ILE A 300 -13.89 2.37 -19.15
CA ILE A 300 -14.58 3.57 -18.66
C ILE A 300 -13.88 4.03 -17.38
N GLY A 301 -13.31 5.23 -17.41
CA GLY A 301 -12.49 5.76 -16.32
C GLY A 301 -11.03 5.31 -16.46
N ALA A 302 -10.20 6.21 -16.96
CA ALA A 302 -8.79 5.99 -17.28
C ALA A 302 -7.88 6.76 -16.30
N GLY A 303 -8.20 6.68 -15.01
CA GLY A 303 -7.27 7.01 -13.94
C GLY A 303 -6.16 5.95 -13.80
N TYR A 304 -5.41 5.98 -12.69
CA TYR A 304 -4.29 5.06 -12.46
C TYR A 304 -4.66 3.58 -12.63
N VAL A 305 -5.77 3.14 -12.02
CA VAL A 305 -6.22 1.74 -12.12
C VAL A 305 -6.64 1.39 -13.55
N GLY A 306 -7.45 2.24 -14.19
CA GLY A 306 -7.94 1.98 -15.54
C GLY A 306 -6.81 1.88 -16.57
N LEU A 307 -5.85 2.82 -16.54
CA LEU A 307 -4.68 2.79 -17.43
C LEU A 307 -3.80 1.58 -17.18
N GLU A 308 -3.61 1.16 -15.92
CA GLU A 308 -2.80 -0.02 -15.62
C GLU A 308 -3.50 -1.32 -16.06
N VAL A 309 -4.84 -1.39 -15.99
CA VAL A 309 -5.61 -2.48 -16.60
C VAL A 309 -5.46 -2.48 -18.13
N LEU A 310 -5.51 -1.32 -18.79
CA LEU A 310 -5.29 -1.22 -20.24
C LEU A 310 -3.89 -1.73 -20.62
N LYS A 311 -2.84 -1.21 -19.99
CA LYS A 311 -1.45 -1.65 -20.20
C LYS A 311 -1.32 -3.16 -19.99
N SER A 312 -1.89 -3.66 -18.89
CA SER A 312 -1.84 -5.08 -18.56
C SER A 312 -2.58 -5.97 -19.58
N SER A 313 -3.69 -5.46 -20.11
CA SER A 313 -4.47 -6.15 -21.13
C SER A 313 -3.69 -6.30 -22.44
N LEU A 314 -2.89 -5.31 -22.84
CA LEU A 314 -2.12 -5.34 -24.10
C LEU A 314 -1.14 -6.49 -24.20
N TRP A 315 -0.42 -6.79 -23.11
CA TRP A 315 0.50 -7.92 -23.08
C TRP A 315 -0.21 -9.24 -22.73
N CYS A 316 -1.33 -9.22 -22.00
CA CYS A 316 -2.19 -10.39 -21.83
C CYS A 316 -2.87 -10.84 -23.13
N SER A 317 -3.10 -9.92 -24.06
CA SER A 317 -3.84 -10.19 -25.30
C SER A 317 -3.02 -10.89 -26.38
N ARG A 318 -1.74 -11.20 -26.12
CA ARG A 318 -0.89 -11.92 -27.08
C ARG A 318 -1.33 -13.38 -27.10
N THR A 319 -1.73 -13.87 -28.28
CA THR A 319 -2.42 -15.18 -28.40
C THR A 319 -2.03 -16.02 -29.62
N ASN A 320 -0.99 -15.62 -30.37
CA ASN A 320 -0.65 -16.24 -31.66
C ASN A 320 -1.85 -16.39 -32.62
N GLY A 321 -2.79 -15.44 -32.59
CA GLY A 321 -3.93 -15.41 -33.50
C GLY A 321 -5.14 -16.25 -33.07
N GLN A 322 -5.15 -16.84 -31.86
CA GLN A 322 -6.36 -17.52 -31.35
C GLN A 322 -7.54 -16.55 -31.17
N TYR A 323 -7.27 -15.28 -30.82
CA TYR A 323 -8.24 -14.20 -30.88
C TYR A 323 -7.57 -12.84 -31.16
N THR A 324 -8.32 -11.90 -31.73
CA THR A 324 -7.86 -10.52 -31.90
C THR A 324 -8.26 -9.65 -30.72
N PHE A 325 -7.50 -8.59 -30.44
CA PHE A 325 -7.77 -7.65 -29.35
C PHE A 325 -7.85 -6.22 -29.87
N SER A 326 -8.84 -5.48 -29.39
CA SER A 326 -8.95 -4.02 -29.54
C SER A 326 -9.42 -3.41 -28.24
N ALA A 327 -9.05 -2.17 -27.96
CA ALA A 327 -9.53 -1.46 -26.78
C ALA A 327 -9.99 -0.04 -27.14
N THR A 328 -11.16 0.33 -26.64
CA THR A 328 -11.68 1.70 -26.65
C THR A 328 -11.60 2.28 -25.24
N VAL A 329 -11.06 3.48 -25.11
CA VAL A 329 -10.89 4.19 -23.84
C VAL A 329 -11.83 5.39 -23.81
N ALA A 330 -12.70 5.41 -22.80
CA ALA A 330 -13.66 6.45 -22.51
C ALA A 330 -13.34 7.06 -21.15
N ASP A 331 -13.19 8.38 -21.09
CA ASP A 331 -12.89 9.10 -19.86
C ASP A 331 -13.60 10.46 -19.86
N LYS A 332 -13.84 11.01 -18.66
CA LYS A 332 -14.44 12.34 -18.47
C LYS A 332 -13.47 13.47 -18.84
N ASN A 333 -12.17 13.19 -18.97
CA ASN A 333 -11.16 14.12 -19.46
C ASN A 333 -10.34 13.45 -20.57
N ALA A 334 -10.98 13.22 -21.71
CA ALA A 334 -10.46 12.44 -22.83
C ALA A 334 -9.06 12.89 -23.29
N GLU A 335 -8.91 14.18 -23.58
CA GLU A 335 -7.65 14.76 -24.10
C GLU A 335 -6.49 14.62 -23.10
N ARG A 336 -6.75 14.90 -21.83
CA ARG A 336 -5.74 14.80 -20.76
C ARG A 336 -5.28 13.36 -20.61
N THR A 337 -6.22 12.43 -20.56
CA THR A 337 -5.96 10.99 -20.43
C THR A 337 -5.10 10.49 -21.59
N HIS A 338 -5.49 10.80 -22.82
CA HIS A 338 -4.73 10.41 -24.01
C HIS A 338 -3.32 10.99 -23.98
N SER A 339 -3.17 12.26 -23.64
CA SER A 339 -1.87 12.93 -23.51
C SER A 339 -0.95 12.28 -22.46
N LEU A 340 -1.50 11.90 -21.30
CA LEU A 340 -0.75 11.19 -20.27
C LEU A 340 -0.34 9.79 -20.72
N PHE A 341 -1.22 9.06 -21.40
CA PHE A 341 -0.92 7.75 -21.95
C PHE A 341 0.21 7.81 -22.99
N VAL A 342 0.16 8.76 -23.93
CA VAL A 342 1.21 8.96 -24.93
C VAL A 342 2.54 9.33 -24.27
N ARG A 343 2.53 10.13 -23.20
CA ARG A 343 3.76 10.45 -22.45
C ARG A 343 4.37 9.20 -21.81
N ASP A 344 3.55 8.35 -21.20
CA ASP A 344 4.02 7.21 -20.40
C ASP A 344 4.36 5.98 -21.26
N CYS A 345 3.65 5.79 -22.36
CA CYS A 345 3.78 4.64 -23.26
C CYS A 345 3.93 5.08 -24.74
N PRO A 346 4.94 5.92 -25.06
CA PRO A 346 4.98 6.62 -26.35
C PRO A 346 5.23 5.71 -27.55
N ALA A 347 5.74 4.50 -27.33
CA ALA A 347 6.01 3.53 -28.38
C ALA A 347 4.79 2.66 -28.74
N LEU A 348 3.64 2.79 -28.06
CA LEU A 348 2.47 1.95 -28.35
C LEU A 348 1.71 2.40 -29.60
N GLU A 349 1.50 3.71 -29.81
CA GLU A 349 0.78 4.20 -31.01
C GLU A 349 1.51 3.87 -32.32
N PRO A 350 2.84 4.06 -32.44
CA PRO A 350 3.55 3.72 -33.68
C PRO A 350 3.56 2.22 -34.00
N ASN A 351 3.26 1.35 -33.03
CA ASN A 351 3.29 -0.11 -33.17
C ASN A 351 1.88 -0.74 -33.26
N ASP A 352 0.84 0.09 -33.54
CA ASP A 352 -0.53 -0.32 -33.89
C ASP A 352 -1.15 -1.43 -33.02
N TYR A 353 -1.36 -1.10 -31.74
CA TYR A 353 -1.98 -2.00 -30.76
C TYR A 353 -3.53 -2.00 -30.77
N ASN A 354 -4.17 -1.52 -31.85
CA ASN A 354 -5.63 -1.39 -31.98
C ASN A 354 -6.29 -0.63 -30.80
N LEU A 355 -5.68 0.48 -30.41
CA LEU A 355 -6.16 1.35 -29.34
C LEU A 355 -6.96 2.52 -29.91
N THR A 356 -8.12 2.81 -29.33
CA THR A 356 -8.93 3.98 -29.66
C THR A 356 -9.22 4.78 -28.41
N PHE A 357 -8.59 5.94 -28.27
CA PHE A 357 -8.99 6.93 -27.27
C PHE A 357 -10.10 7.79 -27.85
N LEU A 358 -11.26 7.80 -27.18
CA LEU A 358 -12.35 8.69 -27.58
C LEU A 358 -11.91 10.14 -27.37
N LYS A 359 -12.29 11.02 -28.30
CA LYS A 359 -11.98 12.45 -28.23
C LYS A 359 -13.00 13.24 -27.41
N ASP A 360 -14.24 12.75 -27.40
CA ASP A 360 -15.33 13.34 -26.64
C ASP A 360 -15.22 12.87 -25.20
N ASP A 361 -15.45 13.78 -24.25
CA ASP A 361 -15.54 13.43 -22.84
C ASP A 361 -16.78 12.54 -22.61
N ILE A 362 -16.59 11.41 -21.95
CA ILE A 362 -17.67 10.48 -21.61
C ILE A 362 -17.84 10.47 -20.10
N ASP A 363 -18.94 11.06 -19.63
CA ASP A 363 -19.36 10.97 -18.24
C ASP A 363 -20.20 9.72 -18.02
N ALA A 364 -19.74 8.83 -17.11
CA ALA A 364 -20.43 7.58 -16.81
C ALA A 364 -21.78 7.79 -16.10
N GLU A 365 -22.06 9.00 -15.58
CA GLU A 365 -23.31 9.34 -14.91
C GLU A 365 -24.40 9.87 -15.85
N THR A 366 -24.06 10.15 -17.11
CA THR A 366 -24.96 10.83 -18.06
C THR A 366 -25.42 9.88 -19.17
N ALA A 367 -26.23 10.39 -20.10
CA ALA A 367 -26.63 9.66 -21.30
C ALA A 367 -25.46 9.32 -22.23
N ASP A 368 -24.27 9.93 -22.03
CA ASP A 368 -23.09 9.74 -22.88
C ASP A 368 -22.66 8.27 -22.91
N LEU A 369 -22.77 7.56 -21.78
CA LEU A 369 -22.47 6.14 -21.69
C LEU A 369 -23.38 5.30 -22.61
N ILE A 370 -24.69 5.54 -22.59
CA ILE A 370 -25.63 4.78 -23.43
C ILE A 370 -25.47 5.17 -24.90
N ASN A 371 -25.30 6.46 -25.19
CA ASN A 371 -25.02 6.94 -26.54
C ASN A 371 -23.75 6.29 -27.13
N LEU A 372 -22.72 6.09 -26.31
CA LEU A 372 -21.50 5.38 -26.71
C LEU A 372 -21.78 3.92 -27.09
N LEU A 373 -22.57 3.20 -26.28
CA LEU A 373 -22.95 1.82 -26.57
C LEU A 373 -23.78 1.73 -27.86
N GLU A 374 -24.75 2.63 -28.05
CA GLU A 374 -25.59 2.69 -29.25
C GLU A 374 -24.77 2.97 -30.51
N LYS A 375 -23.88 3.97 -30.46
CA LYS A 375 -22.99 4.34 -31.58
C LYS A 375 -22.12 3.17 -32.03
N ASN A 376 -21.64 2.36 -31.08
CA ASN A 376 -20.79 1.21 -31.35
C ASN A 376 -21.56 -0.12 -31.44
N LYS A 377 -22.90 -0.06 -31.45
CA LYS A 377 -23.80 -1.22 -31.49
C LYS A 377 -23.51 -2.28 -30.42
N GLY A 378 -22.94 -1.89 -29.28
CA GLY A 378 -22.59 -2.83 -28.22
C GLY A 378 -21.52 -3.85 -28.60
N ASN A 379 -20.60 -3.50 -29.50
CA ASN A 379 -19.54 -4.40 -29.97
C ASN A 379 -18.44 -4.66 -28.92
N TYR A 380 -18.73 -4.50 -27.63
CA TYR A 380 -17.76 -4.69 -26.53
C TYR A 380 -18.15 -5.91 -25.71
N ASN A 381 -17.26 -6.90 -25.63
CA ASN A 381 -17.51 -8.13 -24.88
C ASN A 381 -16.70 -8.23 -23.58
N TYR A 382 -15.74 -7.32 -23.36
CA TYR A 382 -14.99 -7.18 -22.11
C TYR A 382 -14.97 -5.71 -21.67
N ILE A 383 -15.72 -5.36 -20.63
CA ILE A 383 -15.94 -3.98 -20.20
C ILE A 383 -15.27 -3.78 -18.85
N VAL A 384 -14.48 -2.73 -18.68
CA VAL A 384 -13.85 -2.36 -17.42
C VAL A 384 -14.34 -0.98 -17.00
N ILE A 385 -14.82 -0.87 -15.77
CA ILE A 385 -15.32 0.37 -15.18
C ILE A 385 -14.46 0.69 -13.96
N ALA A 386 -13.65 1.73 -14.07
CA ALA A 386 -12.60 2.07 -13.12
C ALA A 386 -12.56 3.58 -12.82
N THR A 387 -13.73 4.18 -12.58
CA THR A 387 -13.79 5.55 -12.05
C THR A 387 -13.34 5.59 -10.58
N ASN A 388 -13.17 6.80 -10.03
CA ASN A 388 -12.74 6.99 -8.65
C ASN A 388 -13.86 6.83 -7.61
N ASP A 389 -15.09 6.54 -8.05
CA ASP A 389 -16.28 6.48 -7.20
C ASP A 389 -16.99 5.12 -7.36
N ASP A 390 -17.23 4.43 -6.24
CA ASP A 390 -17.84 3.11 -6.25
C ASP A 390 -19.31 3.16 -6.71
N GLU A 391 -20.06 4.20 -6.35
CA GLU A 391 -21.48 4.38 -6.70
C GLU A 391 -21.64 4.63 -8.20
N ILE A 392 -20.78 5.47 -8.79
CA ILE A 392 -20.73 5.68 -10.25
C ILE A 392 -20.39 4.37 -10.95
N ASN A 393 -19.38 3.65 -10.46
CA ASN A 393 -18.95 2.37 -11.02
C ASN A 393 -20.08 1.33 -11.02
N ILE A 394 -20.81 1.22 -9.90
CA ILE A 394 -21.96 0.30 -9.77
C ILE A 394 -23.08 0.70 -10.72
N ARG A 395 -23.46 1.98 -10.75
CA ARG A 395 -24.57 2.46 -11.59
C ARG A 395 -24.27 2.21 -13.06
N ALA A 396 -23.08 2.59 -13.53
CA ALA A 396 -22.64 2.33 -14.90
C ALA A 396 -22.66 0.83 -15.23
N ALA A 397 -22.19 -0.04 -14.33
CA ALA A 397 -22.23 -1.48 -14.55
C ALA A 397 -23.65 -2.02 -14.74
N LEU A 398 -24.60 -1.53 -13.93
CA LEU A 398 -26.01 -1.93 -14.00
C LEU A 398 -26.70 -1.38 -15.26
N ASP A 399 -26.41 -0.15 -15.65
CA ASP A 399 -26.97 0.47 -16.86
C ASP A 399 -26.48 -0.24 -18.12
N ILE A 400 -25.16 -0.54 -18.19
CA ILE A 400 -24.58 -1.36 -19.26
C ILE A 400 -25.22 -2.75 -19.25
N GLN A 401 -25.32 -3.41 -18.10
CA GLN A 401 -25.93 -4.73 -18.01
C GLN A 401 -27.37 -4.73 -18.52
N ALA A 402 -28.18 -3.75 -18.10
CA ALA A 402 -29.56 -3.62 -18.55
C ALA A 402 -29.66 -3.39 -20.06
N TRP A 403 -28.73 -2.61 -20.63
CA TRP A 403 -28.66 -2.39 -22.07
C TRP A 403 -28.30 -3.67 -22.82
N TYR A 404 -27.26 -4.40 -22.40
CA TYR A 404 -26.83 -5.65 -23.04
C TYR A 404 -27.89 -6.76 -22.95
N TYR A 405 -28.64 -6.84 -21.84
CA TYR A 405 -29.77 -7.77 -21.74
C TYR A 405 -30.86 -7.49 -22.77
N LYS A 406 -31.19 -6.22 -23.03
CA LYS A 406 -32.19 -5.85 -24.05
C LYS A 406 -31.73 -6.25 -25.46
N GLN A 407 -30.43 -6.22 -25.73
CA GLN A 407 -29.86 -6.60 -27.02
C GLN A 407 -29.57 -8.09 -27.16
N ASN A 408 -29.68 -8.86 -26.07
CA ASN A 408 -29.28 -10.27 -26.00
C ASN A 408 -27.79 -10.50 -26.38
N TYR A 409 -26.92 -9.57 -25.98
CA TYR A 409 -25.47 -9.68 -26.19
C TYR A 409 -24.77 -10.18 -24.93
N PRO A 410 -23.77 -11.07 -25.06
CA PRO A 410 -22.94 -11.47 -23.93
C PRO A 410 -21.93 -10.36 -23.59
N ALA A 411 -21.67 -10.16 -22.29
CA ALA A 411 -20.63 -9.22 -21.85
C ALA A 411 -20.04 -9.60 -20.48
N TYR A 412 -18.74 -9.40 -20.36
CA TYR A 412 -17.98 -9.51 -19.11
C TYR A 412 -17.70 -8.10 -18.60
N ILE A 413 -18.36 -7.70 -17.51
CA ILE A 413 -18.25 -6.35 -16.94
C ILE A 413 -17.45 -6.43 -15.65
N SER A 414 -16.22 -5.93 -15.66
CA SER A 414 -15.34 -5.84 -14.50
C SER A 414 -15.41 -4.44 -13.89
N VAL A 415 -15.70 -4.35 -12.59
CA VAL A 415 -16.01 -3.07 -11.92
C VAL A 415 -15.13 -2.86 -10.70
N VAL A 416 -14.46 -1.70 -10.60
CA VAL A 416 -13.67 -1.33 -9.41
C VAL A 416 -14.61 -0.99 -8.27
N ILE A 417 -14.48 -1.71 -7.15
CA ILE A 417 -15.26 -1.50 -5.93
C ILE A 417 -14.30 -1.57 -4.74
N ARG A 418 -14.07 -0.43 -4.08
CA ARG A 418 -13.12 -0.30 -2.96
C ARG A 418 -13.76 -0.73 -1.63
N ASP A 419 -15.03 -0.38 -1.42
CA ASP A 419 -15.79 -0.73 -0.22
C ASP A 419 -16.07 -2.23 -0.12
N ILE A 420 -15.79 -2.82 1.05
CA ILE A 420 -15.92 -4.26 1.27
C ILE A 420 -17.37 -4.75 1.25
N GLN A 421 -18.32 -3.95 1.75
CA GLN A 421 -19.73 -4.36 1.84
C GLN A 421 -20.34 -4.42 0.44
N LYS A 422 -20.12 -3.37 -0.36
CA LYS A 422 -20.51 -3.33 -1.78
C LYS A 422 -19.85 -4.45 -2.58
N TYR A 423 -18.54 -4.68 -2.35
CA TYR A 423 -17.80 -5.75 -3.02
C TYR A 423 -18.41 -7.13 -2.74
N LYS A 424 -18.67 -7.43 -1.46
CA LYS A 424 -19.27 -8.72 -1.04
C LYS A 424 -20.66 -8.91 -1.64
N LEU A 425 -21.50 -7.89 -1.57
CA LEU A 425 -22.86 -7.95 -2.10
C LEU A 425 -22.87 -8.23 -3.61
N LEU A 426 -22.07 -7.49 -4.40
CA LEU A 426 -21.96 -7.73 -5.84
C LEU A 426 -21.41 -9.12 -6.16
N THR A 427 -20.41 -9.59 -5.39
CA THR A 427 -19.86 -10.94 -5.55
C THR A 427 -20.93 -12.01 -5.31
N GLU A 428 -21.78 -11.83 -4.30
CA GLU A 428 -22.88 -12.76 -3.99
C GLU A 428 -23.96 -12.76 -5.06
N VAL A 429 -24.35 -11.57 -5.56
CA VAL A 429 -25.30 -11.43 -6.66
C VAL A 429 -24.77 -12.14 -7.91
N GLN A 430 -23.50 -11.92 -8.26
CA GLN A 430 -22.88 -12.57 -9.41
C GLN A 430 -22.85 -14.10 -9.29
N LYS A 431 -22.59 -14.64 -8.09
CA LYS A 431 -22.63 -16.10 -7.86
C LYS A 431 -24.02 -16.70 -8.06
N LYS A 432 -25.08 -15.95 -7.81
CA LYS A 432 -26.47 -16.40 -8.03
C LYS A 432 -26.88 -16.31 -9.50
N SER A 433 -26.26 -15.41 -10.26
CA SER A 433 -26.56 -15.15 -11.68
C SER A 433 -25.69 -15.94 -12.67
N GLN A 434 -25.18 -17.13 -12.30
CA GLN A 434 -24.22 -17.87 -13.14
C GLN A 434 -24.72 -18.22 -14.57
N ASN A 435 -26.04 -18.27 -14.77
CA ASN A 435 -26.66 -18.61 -16.06
C ASN A 435 -26.98 -17.38 -16.94
N THR A 436 -26.50 -16.17 -16.59
CA THR A 436 -26.75 -14.98 -17.40
C THR A 436 -25.66 -14.77 -18.46
N SER A 437 -26.06 -14.24 -19.62
CA SER A 437 -25.15 -13.85 -20.70
C SER A 437 -24.28 -12.64 -20.34
N VAL A 438 -24.75 -11.81 -19.41
CA VAL A 438 -24.03 -10.63 -18.91
C VAL A 438 -23.62 -10.84 -17.46
N LYS A 439 -22.33 -10.69 -17.18
CA LYS A 439 -21.74 -10.99 -15.87
C LYS A 439 -21.03 -9.75 -15.31
N ILE A 440 -21.21 -9.47 -14.02
CA ILE A 440 -20.55 -8.35 -13.32
C ILE A 440 -19.55 -8.90 -12.29
N PHE A 441 -18.28 -8.53 -12.41
CA PHE A 441 -17.19 -8.97 -11.56
C PHE A 441 -16.59 -7.79 -10.79
N PRO A 442 -16.81 -7.68 -9.48
CA PRO A 442 -16.15 -6.64 -8.70
C PRO A 442 -14.67 -6.99 -8.47
N PHE A 443 -13.79 -5.98 -8.56
CA PHE A 443 -12.36 -6.07 -8.24
C PHE A 443 -11.88 -4.81 -7.50
N GLY A 444 -10.66 -4.85 -6.94
CA GLY A 444 -10.05 -3.66 -6.32
C GLY A 444 -10.50 -3.30 -4.90
N CYS A 445 -11.12 -4.22 -4.15
CA CYS A 445 -11.53 -3.96 -2.76
C CYS A 445 -10.32 -3.68 -1.86
N SER A 446 -10.33 -2.54 -1.17
CA SER A 446 -9.20 -2.08 -0.35
C SER A 446 -8.87 -3.07 0.76
N GLU A 447 -9.86 -3.64 1.46
CA GLU A 447 -9.59 -4.62 2.51
C GLU A 447 -8.90 -5.89 1.98
N ARG A 448 -9.24 -6.30 0.75
CA ARG A 448 -8.64 -7.48 0.11
C ARG A 448 -7.23 -7.19 -0.40
N MET A 449 -7.00 -5.99 -0.95
CA MET A 449 -5.68 -5.55 -1.43
C MET A 449 -4.69 -5.39 -0.27
N TYR A 450 -5.17 -4.94 0.89
CA TYR A 450 -4.39 -4.79 2.12
C TYR A 450 -4.61 -5.98 3.07
N SER A 451 -4.20 -7.17 2.60
CA SER A 451 -4.25 -8.43 3.34
C SER A 451 -2.86 -9.07 3.45
N HIS A 452 -2.71 -10.04 4.36
CA HIS A 452 -1.50 -10.84 4.53
C HIS A 452 -1.12 -11.54 3.22
N GLU A 453 -2.10 -12.11 2.52
CA GLU A 453 -1.87 -12.78 1.23
C GLU A 453 -1.33 -11.82 0.17
N LYS A 454 -1.84 -10.58 0.07
CA LYS A 454 -1.45 -9.66 -1.01
C LYS A 454 -0.21 -8.82 -0.69
N ILE A 455 -0.02 -8.46 0.58
CA ILE A 455 1.07 -7.59 1.04
C ILE A 455 2.32 -8.38 1.45
N ILE A 456 2.16 -9.58 2.01
CA ILE A 456 3.28 -10.34 2.62
C ILE A 456 3.56 -11.64 1.86
N GLU A 457 2.53 -12.41 1.55
CA GLU A 457 2.64 -13.74 0.91
C GLU A 457 2.18 -13.77 -0.55
N ASN A 458 2.45 -12.69 -1.29
CA ASN A 458 1.92 -12.54 -2.65
C ASN A 458 2.33 -13.71 -3.56
N LYS A 459 1.36 -14.54 -3.94
CA LYS A 459 1.59 -15.76 -4.72
C LYS A 459 2.10 -15.48 -6.13
N LEU A 460 1.67 -14.37 -6.76
CA LEU A 460 2.18 -13.98 -8.08
C LEU A 460 3.65 -13.61 -7.98
N GLU A 461 4.06 -12.88 -6.94
CA GLU A 461 5.46 -12.56 -6.70
C GLU A 461 6.29 -13.81 -6.36
N GLN A 462 5.77 -14.74 -5.56
CA GLN A 462 6.46 -16.00 -5.28
C GLN A 462 6.69 -16.81 -6.57
N ARG A 463 5.72 -16.83 -7.49
CA ARG A 463 5.93 -17.40 -8.84
C ARG A 463 6.92 -16.59 -9.66
N ALA A 464 6.93 -15.27 -9.55
CA ALA A 464 7.89 -14.39 -10.20
C ALA A 464 9.34 -14.69 -9.76
N VAL A 465 9.56 -15.02 -8.49
CA VAL A 465 10.86 -15.52 -7.98
C VAL A 465 11.23 -16.82 -8.70
N CYS A 466 10.30 -17.78 -8.82
CA CYS A 466 10.55 -19.02 -9.56
C CYS A 466 10.89 -18.76 -11.03
N ILE A 467 10.15 -17.89 -11.70
CA ILE A 467 10.38 -17.47 -13.09
C ILE A 467 11.79 -16.89 -13.24
N ASN A 468 12.15 -15.93 -12.39
CA ASN A 468 13.46 -15.30 -12.47
C ASN A 468 14.60 -16.30 -12.25
N GLU A 469 14.41 -17.28 -11.36
CA GLU A 469 15.37 -18.36 -11.17
C GLU A 469 15.49 -19.25 -12.42
N THR A 470 14.41 -19.48 -13.18
CA THR A 470 14.51 -20.23 -14.44
C THR A 470 15.44 -19.56 -15.46
N TYR A 471 15.49 -18.22 -15.49
CA TYR A 471 16.43 -17.49 -16.33
C TYR A 471 17.88 -17.64 -15.86
N ASN A 472 18.11 -17.63 -14.54
CA ASN A 472 19.44 -17.82 -13.96
C ASN A 472 20.03 -19.22 -14.21
N LEU A 473 19.19 -20.22 -14.52
CA LEU A 473 19.63 -21.56 -14.88
C LEU A 473 20.20 -21.64 -16.30
N VAL A 474 19.84 -20.72 -17.19
CA VAL A 474 20.35 -20.73 -18.56
C VAL A 474 21.81 -20.28 -18.57
N GLY A 475 22.71 -21.20 -18.93
CA GLY A 475 24.15 -21.00 -18.91
C GLY A 475 24.85 -21.49 -17.63
N ASN A 476 24.12 -22.13 -16.70
CA ASN A 476 24.65 -22.65 -15.45
C ASN A 476 24.96 -24.16 -15.54
N SER A 477 26.00 -24.63 -14.85
CA SER A 477 26.55 -26.00 -15.01
C SER A 477 25.66 -27.11 -14.42
N ASN A 478 24.64 -26.78 -13.63
CA ASN A 478 23.72 -27.73 -13.01
C ASN A 478 22.25 -27.30 -13.20
N PRO A 479 21.70 -27.45 -14.42
CA PRO A 479 20.38 -26.93 -14.79
C PRO A 479 19.21 -27.64 -14.07
N ASP A 480 19.44 -28.76 -13.39
CA ASP A 480 18.37 -29.62 -12.88
C ASP A 480 17.97 -29.33 -11.42
N LYS A 481 18.70 -28.46 -10.71
CA LYS A 481 18.43 -28.14 -9.29
C LYS A 481 18.52 -26.64 -9.02
N PRO A 482 17.40 -25.89 -9.12
CA PRO A 482 17.34 -24.50 -8.66
C PRO A 482 17.60 -24.40 -7.15
N ASP A 483 18.23 -23.30 -6.74
CA ASP A 483 18.48 -22.97 -5.32
C ASP A 483 17.62 -21.78 -4.91
N TYR A 484 16.50 -22.07 -4.24
CA TYR A 484 15.56 -21.03 -3.80
C TYR A 484 16.10 -20.08 -2.75
N THR A 485 17.06 -20.52 -1.95
CA THR A 485 17.70 -19.64 -0.95
C THR A 485 18.51 -18.58 -1.69
N LYS A 486 19.21 -18.99 -2.75
CA LYS A 486 19.93 -18.10 -3.65
C LYS A 486 18.99 -17.24 -4.50
N ALA A 487 17.90 -17.80 -5.02
CA ALA A 487 16.90 -17.06 -5.78
C ALA A 487 16.30 -15.92 -4.95
N LEU A 488 15.89 -16.19 -3.70
CA LEU A 488 15.38 -15.17 -2.77
C LEU A 488 16.42 -14.12 -2.41
N ALA A 489 17.68 -14.51 -2.23
CA ALA A 489 18.77 -13.57 -1.98
C ALA A 489 18.97 -12.62 -3.18
N SER A 490 18.98 -13.17 -4.41
CA SER A 490 19.12 -12.39 -5.64
C SER A 490 17.90 -11.53 -5.96
N TRP A 491 16.70 -11.97 -5.58
CA TRP A 491 15.46 -11.23 -5.77
C TRP A 491 15.50 -9.87 -5.07
N LYS A 492 16.11 -9.81 -3.88
CA LYS A 492 16.23 -8.58 -3.09
C LYS A 492 16.90 -7.44 -3.88
N GLU A 493 17.97 -7.76 -4.61
CA GLU A 493 18.80 -6.80 -5.34
C GLU A 493 18.34 -6.58 -6.78
N LEU A 494 17.36 -7.35 -7.24
CA LEU A 494 16.84 -7.26 -8.59
C LEU A 494 16.08 -5.92 -8.80
N PRO A 495 16.35 -5.19 -9.89
CA PRO A 495 15.59 -3.99 -10.25
C PRO A 495 14.08 -4.26 -10.29
N LEU A 496 13.29 -3.30 -9.84
CA LEU A 496 11.83 -3.38 -9.75
C LEU A 496 11.20 -3.68 -11.11
N LEU A 497 11.65 -3.06 -12.21
CA LEU A 497 11.18 -3.37 -13.56
C LEU A 497 11.27 -4.86 -13.92
N LYS A 498 12.35 -5.54 -13.51
CA LYS A 498 12.53 -6.99 -13.76
C LYS A 498 11.62 -7.83 -12.87
N LYS A 499 11.42 -7.42 -11.62
CA LYS A 499 10.46 -8.06 -10.70
C LYS A 499 9.04 -7.97 -11.25
N ARG A 500 8.66 -6.78 -11.75
CA ARG A 500 7.36 -6.52 -12.39
C ARG A 500 7.18 -7.36 -13.66
N SER A 501 8.20 -7.42 -14.53
CA SER A 501 8.17 -8.24 -15.76
C SER A 501 7.96 -9.72 -15.45
N SER A 502 8.67 -10.24 -14.43
CA SER A 502 8.50 -11.63 -13.96
C SER A 502 7.11 -11.86 -13.33
N THR A 503 6.55 -10.86 -12.66
CA THR A 503 5.20 -10.93 -12.08
C THR A 503 4.11 -10.88 -13.16
N ALA A 504 4.28 -10.05 -14.20
CA ALA A 504 3.41 -10.04 -15.37
C ALA A 504 3.41 -11.41 -16.07
N LEU A 505 4.56 -12.06 -16.16
CA LEU A 505 4.66 -13.41 -16.69
C LEU A 505 3.95 -14.45 -15.80
N ALA A 506 3.99 -14.28 -14.47
CA ALA A 506 3.21 -15.12 -13.54
C ALA A 506 1.69 -15.03 -13.77
N VAL A 507 1.19 -13.88 -14.21
CA VAL A 507 -0.20 -13.70 -14.66
C VAL A 507 -0.41 -14.42 -16.00
N PHE A 508 0.49 -14.20 -16.95
CA PHE A 508 0.38 -14.71 -18.32
C PHE A 508 0.42 -16.25 -18.43
N ILE A 509 1.00 -16.97 -17.45
CA ILE A 509 0.94 -18.45 -17.40
C ILE A 509 -0.49 -18.97 -17.60
N LYS A 510 -1.51 -18.33 -17.01
CA LYS A 510 -2.91 -18.76 -17.17
C LYS A 510 -3.40 -18.66 -18.62
N TYR A 511 -2.88 -17.69 -19.39
CA TYR A 511 -3.21 -17.53 -20.79
C TYR A 511 -2.57 -18.65 -21.60
N VAL A 512 -1.28 -18.91 -21.40
CA VAL A 512 -0.55 -20.02 -22.06
C VAL A 512 -1.24 -21.36 -21.80
N LEU A 513 -1.64 -21.64 -20.55
CA LEU A 513 -2.37 -22.86 -20.23
C LEU A 513 -3.73 -22.92 -20.93
N TRP A 514 -4.51 -21.83 -20.91
CA TRP A 514 -5.82 -21.79 -21.58
C TRP A 514 -5.72 -22.06 -23.08
N MET A 515 -4.77 -21.43 -23.77
CA MET A 515 -4.50 -21.64 -25.20
C MET A 515 -4.15 -23.09 -25.55
N ARG A 516 -3.65 -23.83 -24.56
CA ARG A 516 -3.28 -25.25 -24.67
C ARG A 516 -4.36 -26.20 -24.14
N GLY A 517 -5.52 -25.68 -23.71
CA GLY A 517 -6.60 -26.49 -23.14
C GLY A 517 -6.31 -26.99 -21.72
N TYR A 518 -5.50 -26.27 -20.94
CA TYR A 518 -5.18 -26.58 -19.55
C TYR A 518 -5.61 -25.47 -18.58
N GLU A 519 -5.63 -25.79 -17.30
CA GLU A 519 -5.81 -24.85 -16.20
C GLU A 519 -5.05 -25.23 -14.93
N ILE A 520 -4.95 -24.29 -14.00
CA ILE A 520 -4.30 -24.48 -12.71
C ILE A 520 -5.30 -25.09 -11.73
N SER A 521 -4.94 -26.21 -11.11
CA SER A 521 -5.74 -26.91 -10.11
C SER A 521 -5.03 -26.96 -8.75
N THR A 522 -5.82 -27.08 -7.68
CA THR A 522 -5.34 -27.40 -6.32
C THR A 522 -5.36 -28.91 -6.04
N THR A 523 -6.02 -29.70 -6.88
CA THR A 523 -6.10 -31.16 -6.76
C THR A 523 -5.06 -31.83 -7.64
N GLU A 524 -4.39 -32.84 -7.10
CA GLU A 524 -3.43 -33.67 -7.84
C GLU A 524 -4.21 -34.56 -8.81
N GLU A 525 -3.98 -34.37 -10.10
CA GLU A 525 -4.52 -35.22 -11.16
C GLU A 525 -3.34 -35.86 -11.91
N ASN A 526 -3.50 -37.12 -12.31
CA ASN A 526 -2.42 -37.93 -12.90
C ASN A 526 -2.10 -37.56 -14.36
N GLU A 527 -2.61 -36.43 -14.88
CA GLU A 527 -2.35 -36.01 -16.25
C GLU A 527 -1.03 -35.21 -16.34
N THR A 528 -0.06 -35.79 -17.06
CA THR A 528 1.23 -35.16 -17.28
C THR A 528 1.10 -34.04 -18.31
N TYR A 529 1.41 -32.80 -17.91
CA TYR A 529 1.63 -31.71 -18.85
C TYR A 529 2.77 -32.06 -19.81
N GLN A 530 2.45 -32.24 -21.09
CA GLN A 530 3.44 -32.50 -22.14
C GLN A 530 3.53 -31.28 -23.05
N ILE A 531 4.70 -31.07 -23.67
CA ILE A 531 4.90 -30.04 -24.69
C ILE A 531 5.77 -30.61 -25.79
N THR A 532 5.32 -30.47 -27.04
CA THR A 532 6.09 -30.85 -28.24
C THR A 532 7.13 -29.78 -28.59
N ASP A 533 8.13 -30.11 -29.40
CA ASP A 533 9.13 -29.12 -29.85
C ASP A 533 8.50 -27.99 -30.68
N HIS A 534 7.45 -28.29 -31.46
CA HIS A 534 6.71 -27.27 -32.21
C HIS A 534 5.99 -26.31 -31.27
N GLU A 535 5.21 -26.83 -30.32
CA GLU A 535 4.54 -26.01 -29.32
C GLU A 535 5.54 -25.21 -28.48
N LEU A 536 6.68 -25.81 -28.14
CA LEU A 536 7.73 -25.11 -27.41
C LEU A 536 8.16 -23.85 -28.17
N GLU A 537 8.46 -23.95 -29.47
CA GLU A 537 8.87 -22.80 -30.27
C GLU A 537 7.74 -21.77 -30.39
N GLU A 538 6.51 -22.21 -30.69
CA GLU A 538 5.34 -21.36 -30.83
C GLU A 538 5.04 -20.54 -29.56
N TYR A 539 5.04 -21.19 -28.39
CA TYR A 539 4.78 -20.52 -27.12
C TYR A 539 5.99 -19.71 -26.62
N SER A 540 7.20 -19.99 -27.09
CA SER A 540 8.37 -19.14 -26.80
C SER A 540 8.31 -17.84 -27.59
N GLN A 541 7.93 -17.91 -28.88
CA GLN A 541 7.62 -16.73 -29.68
C GLN A 541 6.52 -15.90 -29.03
N LEU A 542 5.50 -16.56 -28.49
CA LEU A 542 4.42 -15.87 -27.80
C LEU A 542 4.89 -15.13 -26.54
N GLU A 543 5.75 -15.76 -25.74
CA GLU A 543 6.35 -15.10 -24.57
C GLU A 543 7.17 -13.88 -24.98
N HIS A 544 7.92 -13.98 -26.08
CA HIS A 544 8.66 -12.84 -26.62
C HIS A 544 7.74 -11.68 -27.03
N GLN A 545 6.62 -11.98 -27.71
CA GLN A 545 5.61 -10.97 -28.06
C GLN A 545 4.98 -10.33 -26.82
N ARG A 546 4.69 -11.12 -25.79
CA ARG A 546 4.17 -10.63 -24.50
C ARG A 546 5.19 -9.72 -23.83
N TRP A 547 6.46 -10.12 -23.80
CA TRP A 547 7.55 -9.33 -23.23
C TRP A 547 7.77 -8.01 -24.01
N ASN A 548 7.66 -8.01 -25.34
CA ASN A 548 7.71 -6.80 -26.16
C ASN A 548 6.58 -5.84 -25.78
N ALA A 549 5.34 -6.33 -25.76
CA ALA A 549 4.17 -5.53 -25.39
C ALA A 549 4.32 -4.95 -23.97
N TYR A 550 4.74 -5.77 -23.00
CA TYR A 550 5.02 -5.33 -21.64
C TYR A 550 6.07 -4.21 -21.61
N THR A 551 7.20 -4.40 -22.29
CA THR A 551 8.31 -3.44 -22.25
C THR A 551 7.96 -2.10 -22.91
N LEU A 552 7.13 -2.13 -23.97
CA LEU A 552 6.56 -0.92 -24.59
C LEU A 552 5.59 -0.20 -23.65
N THR A 553 4.77 -0.92 -22.88
CA THR A 553 3.86 -0.32 -21.87
C THR A 553 4.63 0.33 -20.71
N GLU A 554 5.87 -0.07 -20.46
CA GLU A 554 6.78 0.54 -19.49
C GLU A 554 7.56 1.74 -20.07
N GLY A 555 7.25 2.14 -21.31
CA GLY A 555 7.76 3.36 -21.94
C GLY A 555 9.10 3.22 -22.66
N TYR A 556 9.50 1.99 -23.00
CA TYR A 556 10.68 1.74 -23.84
C TYR A 556 10.36 1.82 -25.32
N TYR A 557 11.41 2.05 -26.11
CA TYR A 557 11.40 2.03 -27.56
C TYR A 557 12.25 0.88 -28.11
N PRO A 558 11.89 0.34 -29.30
CA PRO A 558 12.75 -0.57 -30.03
C PRO A 558 14.11 0.07 -30.33
N PHE A 559 15.18 -0.67 -30.06
CA PHE A 559 16.52 -0.32 -30.54
C PHE A 559 16.81 -1.14 -31.79
N GLU A 560 16.64 -0.54 -32.96
CA GLU A 560 16.87 -1.22 -34.25
C GLU A 560 18.22 -1.93 -34.30
N TYR A 561 18.19 -3.19 -34.76
CA TYR A 561 19.35 -4.07 -34.78
C TYR A 561 20.54 -3.48 -35.54
N ASP A 562 20.31 -2.88 -36.69
CA ASP A 562 21.38 -2.28 -37.49
C ASP A 562 22.05 -1.11 -36.76
N LYS A 563 21.28 -0.32 -35.99
CA LYS A 563 21.81 0.77 -35.17
C LYS A 563 22.59 0.22 -33.96
N LEU A 564 22.12 -0.87 -33.37
CA LEU A 564 22.80 -1.57 -32.27
C LEU A 564 24.17 -2.10 -32.73
N ILE A 565 24.23 -2.79 -33.87
CA ILE A 565 25.47 -3.29 -34.47
C ILE A 565 26.37 -2.14 -34.92
N SER A 566 25.83 -1.07 -35.51
CA SER A 566 26.64 0.11 -35.86
C SER A 566 27.27 0.75 -34.62
N HIS A 567 26.53 0.81 -33.52
CA HIS A 567 27.06 1.29 -32.24
C HIS A 567 28.17 0.36 -31.69
N LYS A 568 28.01 -0.97 -31.81
CA LYS A 568 29.05 -1.97 -31.50
C LYS A 568 30.34 -1.69 -32.24
N ASN A 569 30.25 -1.53 -33.56
CA ASN A 569 31.40 -1.37 -34.43
C ASN A 569 32.16 -0.08 -34.07
N ASN A 570 31.45 1.00 -33.78
CA ASN A 570 32.06 2.27 -33.35
C ASN A 570 32.74 2.16 -31.97
N LEU A 571 32.13 1.50 -30.98
CA LEU A 571 32.74 1.30 -29.65
C LEU A 571 33.91 0.33 -29.67
N ALA A 572 33.86 -0.71 -30.50
CA ALA A 572 34.94 -1.68 -30.67
C ALA A 572 36.17 -1.04 -31.36
N HIS A 573 35.95 -0.14 -32.32
CA HIS A 573 37.02 0.67 -32.91
C HIS A 573 37.73 1.59 -31.91
N ILE A 574 37.01 2.08 -30.89
CA ILE A 574 37.56 2.99 -29.86
C ILE A 574 38.30 2.21 -28.76
N ASN A 575 37.81 1.03 -28.36
CA ASN A 575 38.33 0.29 -27.20
C ASN A 575 39.22 -0.92 -27.55
N GLY A 576 39.41 -1.23 -28.85
CA GLY A 576 40.36 -2.26 -29.33
C GLY A 576 39.99 -3.71 -29.02
N ASP A 577 38.79 -3.99 -28.49
CA ASP A 577 38.38 -5.32 -28.05
C ASP A 577 37.04 -5.72 -28.67
N LEU A 578 37.10 -6.51 -29.75
CA LEU A 578 35.95 -7.07 -30.47
C LEU A 578 35.27 -8.22 -29.70
N THR A 579 35.84 -8.68 -28.58
CA THR A 579 35.32 -9.84 -27.83
C THR A 579 34.25 -9.46 -26.79
N LYS A 580 34.08 -8.17 -26.49
CA LYS A 580 33.04 -7.71 -25.57
C LYS A 580 31.65 -7.81 -26.20
N LYS A 581 30.85 -8.73 -25.66
CA LYS A 581 29.43 -8.89 -25.99
C LYS A 581 28.65 -7.59 -25.68
N LEU A 582 27.72 -7.25 -26.57
CA LEU A 582 26.92 -6.01 -26.52
C LEU A 582 26.01 -5.92 -25.30
N TYR A 583 25.86 -4.70 -24.78
CA TYR A 583 24.70 -4.31 -23.97
C TYR A 583 23.55 -3.94 -24.91
N VAL A 584 22.46 -4.71 -24.85
CA VAL A 584 21.26 -4.55 -25.70
C VAL A 584 20.32 -3.43 -25.23
N LYS A 585 20.73 -2.60 -24.27
CA LYS A 585 19.85 -1.64 -23.60
C LYS A 585 20.55 -0.30 -23.37
N ASP A 586 19.84 0.79 -23.64
CA ASP A 586 20.20 2.16 -23.23
C ASP A 586 19.10 2.68 -22.29
N GLU A 587 19.38 2.65 -20.99
CA GLU A 587 18.42 3.05 -19.92
C GLU A 587 18.05 4.53 -20.01
N ASN A 588 19.01 5.40 -20.36
CA ASN A 588 18.78 6.85 -20.39
C ASN A 588 17.85 7.25 -21.53
N LYS A 589 17.94 6.55 -22.66
CA LYS A 589 17.06 6.77 -23.82
C LYS A 589 15.86 5.83 -23.84
N ARG A 590 15.75 4.94 -22.85
CA ARG A 590 14.77 3.85 -22.80
C ARG A 590 14.72 3.03 -24.10
N LEU A 591 15.88 2.71 -24.67
CA LEU A 591 15.97 1.87 -25.86
C LEU A 591 16.30 0.43 -25.48
N HIS A 592 15.65 -0.55 -26.10
CA HIS A 592 15.95 -1.96 -25.88
C HIS A 592 15.96 -2.75 -27.19
N GLY A 593 17.10 -3.39 -27.50
CA GLY A 593 17.36 -4.11 -28.75
C GLY A 593 16.68 -5.48 -28.83
N CYS A 594 16.19 -6.00 -27.71
CA CYS A 594 15.34 -7.20 -27.73
C CYS A 594 13.87 -6.91 -28.05
N ILE A 595 13.45 -5.65 -28.20
CA ILE A 595 12.09 -5.35 -28.67
C ILE A 595 12.09 -5.49 -30.20
N THR A 596 11.86 -6.71 -30.67
CA THR A 596 11.96 -7.06 -32.09
C THR A 596 11.15 -8.32 -32.40
N ASP A 597 11.12 -8.75 -33.66
CA ASP A 597 10.48 -10.00 -34.05
C ASP A 597 11.28 -11.25 -33.63
N TRP A 598 10.63 -12.41 -33.66
CA TRP A 598 11.21 -13.68 -33.20
C TRP A 598 12.46 -14.12 -33.98
N ASP A 599 12.47 -13.89 -35.29
CA ASP A 599 13.62 -14.26 -36.13
C ASP A 599 14.82 -13.37 -35.81
N THR A 600 14.58 -12.09 -35.57
CA THR A 600 15.61 -11.11 -35.20
C THR A 600 16.17 -11.41 -33.81
N ILE A 601 15.36 -11.72 -32.79
CA ILE A 601 15.90 -12.05 -31.45
C ILE A 601 16.73 -13.35 -31.48
N CYS A 602 16.34 -14.34 -32.29
CA CYS A 602 17.12 -15.57 -32.50
C CYS A 602 18.49 -15.29 -33.16
N LYS A 603 18.57 -14.28 -34.03
CA LYS A 603 19.84 -13.83 -34.62
C LYS A 603 20.69 -13.06 -33.61
N ILE A 604 20.09 -12.11 -32.88
CA ILE A 604 20.73 -11.27 -31.86
C ILE A 604 21.51 -12.11 -30.83
N ALA A 605 20.99 -13.29 -30.44
CA ALA A 605 21.62 -14.18 -29.47
C ALA A 605 23.09 -14.54 -29.79
N LYS A 606 23.50 -14.48 -31.06
CA LYS A 606 24.89 -14.73 -31.49
C LYS A 606 25.84 -13.56 -31.20
N ASP A 607 25.29 -12.35 -31.10
CA ASP A 607 26.05 -11.09 -31.11
C ASP A 607 26.10 -10.37 -29.76
N VAL A 608 25.31 -10.83 -28.79
CA VAL A 608 25.08 -10.15 -27.50
C VAL A 608 25.30 -11.06 -26.29
N ASN A 609 25.31 -10.47 -25.08
CA ASN A 609 25.47 -11.23 -23.84
C ASN A 609 24.14 -11.81 -23.37
N GLY A 610 23.77 -12.96 -23.95
CA GLY A 610 22.59 -13.72 -23.57
C GLY A 610 21.94 -14.39 -24.77
N ASN A 611 21.26 -15.51 -24.53
CA ASN A 611 20.37 -16.13 -25.52
C ASN A 611 18.93 -15.94 -25.04
N TYR A 612 18.36 -14.77 -25.36
CA TYR A 612 17.03 -14.37 -24.91
C TYR A 612 15.94 -15.33 -25.41
N ALA A 613 16.05 -15.83 -26.64
CA ALA A 613 15.14 -16.86 -27.14
C ALA A 613 15.22 -18.17 -26.32
N GLU A 614 16.40 -18.55 -25.82
CA GLU A 614 16.53 -19.69 -24.91
C GLU A 614 15.98 -19.42 -23.52
N TYR A 615 15.99 -18.17 -23.05
CA TYR A 615 15.28 -17.79 -21.83
C TYR A 615 13.77 -18.03 -21.97
N ASP A 616 13.19 -17.62 -23.10
CA ASP A 616 11.76 -17.82 -23.41
C ASP A 616 11.42 -19.32 -23.50
N ARG A 617 12.24 -20.11 -24.24
CA ARG A 617 12.09 -21.58 -24.29
C ARG A 617 12.19 -22.23 -22.92
N ASN A 618 13.16 -21.83 -22.10
CA ASN A 618 13.35 -22.43 -20.79
C ASN A 618 12.19 -22.13 -19.85
N PHE A 619 11.62 -20.92 -19.92
CA PHE A 619 10.40 -20.58 -19.20
C PHE A 619 9.24 -21.53 -19.58
N ILE A 620 8.96 -21.66 -20.88
CA ILE A 620 7.87 -22.49 -21.39
C ILE A 620 8.01 -23.96 -20.94
N ARG A 621 9.22 -24.53 -21.02
CA ARG A 621 9.51 -25.90 -20.54
C ARG A 621 9.25 -26.06 -19.05
N ARG A 622 9.40 -24.99 -18.26
CA ARG A 622 9.39 -25.02 -16.79
C ARG A 622 8.09 -24.59 -16.14
N ILE A 623 7.04 -24.31 -16.92
CA ILE A 623 5.71 -23.94 -16.40
C ILE A 623 5.21 -24.92 -15.31
N PRO A 624 5.28 -26.26 -15.46
CA PRO A 624 4.85 -27.20 -14.42
C PRO A 624 5.59 -27.02 -13.08
N GLN A 625 6.90 -26.80 -13.15
CA GLN A 625 7.72 -26.62 -11.97
C GLN A 625 7.46 -25.25 -11.30
N ILE A 626 7.25 -24.19 -12.10
CA ILE A 626 6.87 -22.86 -11.60
C ILE A 626 5.53 -22.93 -10.87
N ILE A 627 4.52 -23.60 -11.44
CA ILE A 627 3.17 -23.72 -10.87
C ILE A 627 3.17 -24.52 -9.57
N SER A 628 3.91 -25.62 -9.51
CA SER A 628 4.08 -26.43 -8.30
C SER A 628 4.93 -25.75 -7.22
N GLY A 629 5.40 -24.51 -7.46
CA GLY A 629 6.23 -23.75 -6.53
C GLY A 629 7.59 -24.40 -6.31
N TYR A 630 8.04 -25.22 -7.28
CA TYR A 630 9.21 -26.10 -7.27
C TYR A 630 9.48 -26.76 -5.91
N ASN A 631 9.11 -28.03 -5.80
CA ASN A 631 9.25 -28.84 -4.57
C ASN A 631 8.53 -28.27 -3.35
N GLY A 632 7.49 -27.45 -3.53
CA GLY A 632 6.68 -26.92 -2.42
C GLY A 632 7.41 -25.90 -1.54
N THR A 633 8.49 -25.28 -2.05
CA THR A 633 9.33 -24.33 -1.30
C THR A 633 8.53 -23.18 -0.67
N PHE A 634 7.51 -22.71 -1.38
CA PHE A 634 6.66 -21.61 -0.94
C PHE A 634 5.40 -22.08 -0.20
N GLY A 635 5.32 -23.37 0.18
CA GLY A 635 4.21 -23.92 0.98
C GLY A 635 2.89 -24.12 0.22
N TYR A 636 2.85 -23.84 -1.08
CA TYR A 636 1.73 -24.17 -1.95
C TYR A 636 2.13 -25.28 -2.95
N LYS A 637 1.16 -26.14 -3.29
CA LYS A 637 1.30 -27.16 -4.34
C LYS A 637 0.09 -27.03 -5.26
N TYR A 638 0.31 -26.48 -6.46
CA TYR A 638 -0.68 -26.46 -7.54
C TYR A 638 -0.27 -27.44 -8.63
N TYR A 639 -1.25 -27.88 -9.39
CA TYR A 639 -1.11 -28.81 -10.50
C TYR A 639 -1.67 -28.20 -11.77
N ILE A 640 -1.34 -28.82 -12.90
CA ILE A 640 -1.94 -28.50 -14.18
C ILE A 640 -2.92 -29.62 -14.50
N ARG A 641 -4.14 -29.27 -14.91
CA ARG A 641 -5.14 -30.23 -15.42
C ARG A 641 -5.66 -29.79 -16.77
N LYS A 642 -6.14 -30.74 -17.58
CA LYS A 642 -6.82 -30.44 -18.85
C LYS A 642 -8.23 -29.89 -18.57
N LYS A 643 -8.69 -28.95 -19.40
CA LYS A 643 -10.01 -28.34 -19.31
C LYS A 643 -11.13 -29.25 -19.79
#